data_AF-E3JD14-F1
#
_entry.id   AF-E3JD14-F1
#
_cell.length_a   1.000
_cell.length_b   1.000
_cell.length_c   1.000
_cell.angle_alpha   90.00
_cell.angle_beta   90.00
_cell.angle_gamma   90.00
#
_symmetry.space_group_name_H-M   'P 1'
#
loop_
_entity.id
_entity.type
_entity.pdbx_description
1 polymer ?
#
loop_
_entity_poly.entity_id
_entity_poly.type
_entity_poly.pdbx_seq_one_letter_code
_entity_poly.pdbx_strand_id
1 'polypeptide(L)'
;MSQPLPRGSVSDRLAAAAAVALVGRAEERARLAALLAPNGPAAVFVHGPGGIGKTALVTGTLASMSLTCVSLDGRQLEPTAPGALAALGAALGGPTPSTAAAAERVAAAGVDVLVIDSFERLNLLDGWIRNELIGGLPATVTTLLVGRRGPNAAWRTAPGWRALLGELVVGPLTSEDVDQLLAARGVEGDDAARIRGFARGHPLAVVMACEALARQPGLPLGSGAPAEVVEDLFAVMLDGLSPPERAVAEAASVLRRATLPLLAAVVDEPDAERAWRTLRGLPFAVTTATGVELAGLAAPVLLEALELRDPVRVRTIRTAAARAILDSLAQGPDWEGTADLLHLVQNPMIRNAYAPPGMLAHPAERARGDDRAEIVAIAARFGGQVTARLAELWWQARRDAFAVVRAADGGVAAFSVTTTVDDVAEPVHADPLVQAVADHLMDDPMPPDASAVVFRWALGNRHGEQPTPEVAALVTDLKRTYLQLRATLRRVYTAVIDWPAAAPVLRVMGFDLLTEVGVGERRHVLACLDFGPGGVDAWIGRHVLAEQAGPVGGRPLPPVEHADRDADPGVIPAANRPAVFSLTAREQEVLTLLAEGLTNAQLAAELFISERTANRHVSNIYTKLGVHNRTQAARAAVAAGLTG
;
A
#
# COMPACT_ATOMS: atom_id res chain seq x y z
N MET A 1 29.83 -33.66 25.09
CA MET A 1 30.75 -33.04 26.07
C MET A 1 30.60 -31.54 25.94
N SER A 2 29.85 -30.93 26.87
CA SER A 2 29.52 -29.51 26.85
C SER A 2 30.76 -28.71 27.27
N GLN A 3 31.30 -27.90 26.36
CA GLN A 3 32.28 -26.88 26.74
C GLN A 3 31.62 -25.91 27.73
N PRO A 4 32.31 -25.53 28.82
CA PRO A 4 31.80 -24.53 29.73
C PRO A 4 31.68 -23.19 28.99
N LEU A 5 30.49 -22.58 29.04
CA LEU A 5 30.27 -21.23 28.54
C LEU A 5 31.27 -20.26 29.21
N PRO A 6 31.91 -19.35 28.47
CA PRO A 6 32.83 -18.38 29.05
C PRO A 6 32.12 -17.52 30.10
N ARG A 7 32.85 -17.12 31.15
CA ARG A 7 32.38 -16.23 32.23
C ARG A 7 32.22 -14.77 31.73
N GLY A 8 31.36 -14.55 30.74
CA GLY A 8 30.93 -13.24 30.29
C GLY A 8 29.73 -12.72 31.09
N SER A 9 29.53 -11.41 31.09
CA SER A 9 28.32 -10.77 31.62
C SER A 9 27.08 -11.19 30.84
N VAL A 10 25.87 -10.95 31.39
CA VAL A 10 24.62 -11.13 30.62
C VAL A 10 24.61 -10.24 29.38
N SER A 11 25.20 -9.05 29.46
CA SER A 11 25.38 -8.13 28.33
C SER A 11 26.19 -8.78 27.20
N ASP A 12 27.26 -9.50 27.54
CA ASP A 12 28.11 -10.18 26.55
C ASP A 12 27.36 -11.32 25.86
N ARG A 13 26.51 -12.06 26.61
CA ARG A 13 25.65 -13.09 26.02
C ARG A 13 24.56 -12.51 25.13
N LEU A 14 23.99 -11.36 25.50
CA LEU A 14 22.99 -10.65 24.67
C LEU A 14 23.61 -10.11 23.39
N ALA A 15 24.81 -9.52 23.48
CA ALA A 15 25.56 -9.04 22.31
C ALA A 15 25.97 -10.20 21.39
N ALA A 16 26.44 -11.33 21.95
CA ALA A 16 26.75 -12.53 21.18
C ALA A 16 25.50 -13.14 20.52
N ALA A 17 24.37 -13.21 21.23
CA ALA A 17 23.10 -13.67 20.66
C ALA A 17 22.62 -12.75 19.53
N ALA A 18 22.75 -11.43 19.69
CA ALA A 18 22.41 -10.45 18.65
C ALA A 18 23.33 -10.55 17.42
N ALA A 19 24.62 -10.81 17.62
CA ALA A 19 25.58 -11.02 16.54
C ALA A 19 25.32 -12.34 15.78
N VAL A 20 24.99 -13.41 16.49
CA VAL A 20 24.60 -14.70 15.90
C VAL A 20 23.23 -14.62 15.20
N ALA A 21 22.35 -13.72 15.65
CA ALA A 21 21.04 -13.47 15.05
C ALA A 21 21.07 -12.55 13.81
N LEU A 22 22.23 -12.01 13.43
CA LEU A 22 22.37 -11.22 12.20
C LEU A 22 22.30 -12.16 10.99
N VAL A 23 21.15 -12.17 10.31
CA VAL A 23 20.93 -12.92 9.07
C VAL A 23 20.93 -11.96 7.89
N GLY A 24 21.63 -12.33 6.82
CA GLY A 24 21.75 -11.51 5.60
C GLY A 24 22.70 -10.31 5.72
N ARG A 25 22.43 -9.28 4.91
CA ARG A 25 23.17 -8.00 4.81
C ARG A 25 24.64 -8.15 4.41
N ALA A 26 24.93 -9.07 3.50
CA ALA A 26 26.31 -9.34 3.08
C ALA A 26 26.99 -8.09 2.51
N GLU A 27 26.27 -7.30 1.71
CA GLU A 27 26.80 -6.08 1.10
C GLU A 27 27.09 -5.00 2.15
N GLU A 28 26.16 -4.72 3.07
CA GLU A 28 26.38 -3.69 4.10
C GLU A 28 27.47 -4.11 5.08
N ARG A 29 27.59 -5.40 5.40
CA ARG A 29 28.69 -5.93 6.21
C ARG A 29 30.04 -5.73 5.52
N ALA A 30 30.13 -6.03 4.22
CA ALA A 30 31.35 -5.83 3.45
C ALA A 30 31.72 -4.34 3.37
N ARG A 31 30.74 -3.46 3.16
CA ARG A 31 30.95 -2.00 3.15
C ARG A 31 31.40 -1.48 4.51
N LEU A 32 30.78 -1.92 5.61
CA LEU A 32 31.20 -1.53 6.96
C LEU A 32 32.62 -2.02 7.26
N ALA A 33 32.95 -3.27 6.92
CA ALA A 33 34.30 -3.80 7.09
C ALA A 33 35.34 -3.01 6.29
N ALA A 34 35.00 -2.58 5.07
CA ALA A 34 35.88 -1.74 4.25
C ALA A 34 36.11 -0.35 4.87
N LEU A 35 35.08 0.24 5.49
CA LEU A 35 35.20 1.52 6.21
C LEU A 35 36.02 1.42 7.50
N LEU A 36 36.12 0.20 8.08
CA LEU A 36 36.90 -0.09 9.28
C LEU A 36 38.33 -0.58 8.98
N ALA A 37 38.75 -0.56 7.71
CA ALA A 37 40.11 -0.93 7.33
C ALA A 37 41.15 0.05 7.92
N PRO A 38 42.43 -0.36 8.05
CA PRO A 38 43.49 0.54 8.49
C PRO A 38 43.58 1.80 7.61
N ASN A 39 43.68 2.98 8.24
CA ASN A 39 43.59 4.30 7.59
C ASN A 39 42.20 4.63 7.00
N GLY A 40 41.15 3.98 7.52
CA GLY A 40 39.77 4.36 7.25
C GLY A 40 39.42 5.77 7.76
N PRO A 41 38.18 6.23 7.48
CA PRO A 41 37.66 7.49 8.02
C PRO A 41 37.73 7.54 9.55
N ALA A 42 38.02 8.73 10.11
CA ALA A 42 38.02 8.94 11.55
C ALA A 42 36.62 8.83 12.17
N ALA A 43 35.58 9.15 11.40
CA ALA A 43 34.18 9.02 11.83
C ALA A 43 33.33 8.36 10.75
N VAL A 44 32.52 7.37 11.12
CA VAL A 44 31.58 6.70 10.21
C VAL A 44 30.18 6.80 10.79
N PHE A 45 29.26 7.39 10.04
CA PHE A 45 27.84 7.39 10.39
C PHE A 45 27.18 6.12 9.88
N VAL A 46 26.66 5.29 10.78
CA VAL A 46 25.81 4.14 10.43
C VAL A 46 24.38 4.50 10.80
N HIS A 47 23.54 4.80 9.80
CA HIS A 47 22.24 5.42 10.06
C HIS A 47 21.08 4.89 9.22
N GLY A 48 19.85 5.14 9.69
CA GLY A 48 18.62 4.65 9.08
C GLY A 48 17.46 4.54 10.09
N PRO A 49 16.27 4.10 9.65
CA PRO A 49 15.07 4.03 10.49
C PRO A 49 15.23 3.24 11.80
N GLY A 50 14.35 3.50 12.78
CA GLY A 50 14.25 2.68 14.00
C GLY A 50 13.92 1.22 13.66
N GLY A 51 14.51 0.26 14.37
CA GLY A 51 14.23 -1.17 14.13
C GLY A 51 14.80 -1.76 12.82
N ILE A 52 15.56 -0.98 12.03
CA ILE A 52 16.17 -1.45 10.77
C ILE A 52 17.39 -2.37 10.96
N GLY A 53 17.83 -2.60 12.20
CA GLY A 53 18.91 -3.54 12.52
C GLY A 53 20.33 -2.95 12.52
N LYS A 54 20.49 -1.64 12.69
CA LYS A 54 21.83 -0.98 12.73
C LYS A 54 22.76 -1.56 13.79
N THR A 55 22.30 -1.68 15.04
CA THR A 55 23.09 -2.26 16.15
C THR A 55 23.48 -3.70 15.85
N ALA A 56 22.55 -4.51 15.31
CA ALA A 56 22.85 -5.89 14.92
C ALA A 56 23.90 -5.97 13.80
N LEU A 57 23.81 -5.08 12.78
CA LEU A 57 24.79 -4.98 11.70
C LEU A 57 26.19 -4.62 12.24
N VAL A 58 26.28 -3.60 13.10
CA VAL A 58 27.56 -3.15 13.68
C VAL A 58 28.15 -4.23 14.57
N THR A 59 27.40 -4.72 15.56
CA THR A 59 27.86 -5.74 16.51
C THR A 59 28.25 -7.03 15.80
N GLY A 60 27.43 -7.50 14.83
CA GLY A 60 27.71 -8.72 14.07
C GLY A 60 28.92 -8.59 13.14
N THR A 61 29.15 -7.41 12.53
CA THR A 61 30.34 -7.16 11.70
C THR A 61 31.59 -7.11 12.58
N LEU A 62 31.58 -6.33 13.66
CA LEU A 62 32.72 -6.22 14.58
C LEU A 62 33.08 -7.56 15.22
N ALA A 63 32.09 -8.38 15.59
CA ALA A 63 32.33 -9.72 16.15
C ALA A 63 33.05 -10.68 15.18
N SER A 64 32.96 -10.43 13.87
CA SER A 64 33.68 -11.20 12.84
C SER A 64 35.07 -10.64 12.51
N MET A 65 35.45 -9.51 13.11
CA MET A 65 36.73 -8.84 12.89
C MET A 65 37.62 -9.00 14.12
N SER A 66 38.93 -9.00 13.92
CA SER A 66 39.92 -9.00 15.01
C SER A 66 40.28 -7.57 15.41
N LEU A 67 39.30 -6.81 15.90
CA LEU A 67 39.43 -5.40 16.32
C LEU A 67 39.07 -5.22 17.79
N THR A 68 39.82 -4.38 18.50
CA THR A 68 39.53 -3.98 19.87
C THR A 68 38.48 -2.87 19.86
N CYS A 69 37.29 -3.15 20.39
CA CYS A 69 36.16 -2.24 20.30
C CYS A 69 35.68 -1.79 21.69
N VAL A 70 35.33 -0.51 21.81
CA VAL A 70 34.64 0.06 22.98
C VAL A 70 33.31 0.62 22.54
N SER A 71 32.22 0.29 23.25
CA SER A 71 30.88 0.76 22.89
C SER A 71 30.26 1.58 24.02
N LEU A 72 29.62 2.69 23.65
CA LEU A 72 28.86 3.57 24.52
C LEU A 72 27.41 3.63 24.03
N ASP A 73 26.44 3.49 24.94
CA ASP A 73 25.01 3.63 24.63
C ASP A 73 24.51 5.03 25.00
N GLY A 74 24.22 5.85 24.00
CA GLY A 74 23.73 7.22 24.16
C GLY A 74 22.45 7.35 25.00
N ARG A 75 21.68 6.28 25.21
CA ARG A 75 20.49 6.28 26.09
C ARG A 75 20.85 6.24 27.58
N GLN A 76 22.03 5.75 27.92
CA GLN A 76 22.52 5.61 29.29
C GLN A 76 23.49 6.73 29.68
N LEU A 77 23.89 7.55 28.72
CA LEU A 77 24.79 8.67 28.92
C LEU A 77 24.03 9.91 29.38
N GLU A 78 24.60 10.61 30.36
CA GLU A 78 24.27 12.01 30.55
C GLU A 78 24.79 12.79 29.32
N PRO A 79 23.95 13.60 28.65
CA PRO A 79 24.32 14.28 27.41
C PRO A 79 25.18 15.54 27.67
N THR A 80 26.20 15.38 28.51
CA THR A 80 27.21 16.38 28.85
C THR A 80 28.61 15.80 28.56
N ALA A 81 29.59 16.65 28.26
CA ALA A 81 30.97 16.21 28.02
C ALA A 81 31.55 15.41 29.22
N PRO A 82 31.39 15.84 30.49
CA PRO A 82 31.82 15.05 31.64
C PRO A 82 31.11 13.69 31.74
N GLY A 83 29.81 13.63 31.44
CA GLY A 83 29.05 12.38 31.44
C GLY A 83 29.55 11.37 30.40
N ALA A 84 29.78 11.84 29.16
CA ALA A 84 30.34 11.02 28.09
C ALA A 84 31.75 10.52 28.43
N LEU A 85 32.59 11.40 28.99
CA LEU A 85 33.93 11.03 29.45
C LEU A 85 33.86 9.99 30.57
N ALA A 86 33.03 10.19 31.59
CA ALA A 86 32.89 9.26 32.71
C ALA A 86 32.49 7.85 32.25
N ALA A 87 31.59 7.75 31.27
CA ALA A 87 31.18 6.47 30.70
C ALA A 87 32.28 5.80 29.87
N LEU A 88 33.03 6.57 29.09
CA LEU A 88 34.21 6.06 28.38
C LEU A 88 35.26 5.53 29.36
N GLY A 89 35.48 6.25 30.47
CA GLY A 89 36.36 5.80 31.54
C GLY A 89 35.87 4.51 32.19
N ALA A 90 34.57 4.41 32.49
CA ALA A 90 33.98 3.18 33.02
C ALA A 90 34.18 1.99 32.06
N ALA A 91 33.98 2.18 30.76
CA ALA A 91 34.18 1.16 29.74
C ALA A 91 35.66 0.73 29.61
N LEU A 92 36.60 1.66 29.83
CA LEU A 92 38.05 1.43 29.79
C LEU A 92 38.65 1.04 31.15
N GLY A 93 37.83 0.83 32.19
CA GLY A 93 38.32 0.41 33.51
C GLY A 93 39.07 1.48 34.31
N GLY A 94 38.76 2.77 34.13
CA GLY A 94 39.23 3.83 35.02
C GLY A 94 38.95 5.26 34.54
N PRO A 95 39.16 6.27 35.39
CA PRO A 95 38.65 7.62 35.15
C PRO A 95 39.35 8.34 33.98
N THR A 96 38.57 9.16 33.29
CA THR A 96 38.93 10.00 32.13
C THR A 96 38.45 11.43 32.40
N PRO A 97 39.18 12.22 33.21
CA PRO A 97 38.73 13.55 33.63
C PRO A 97 38.72 14.61 32.52
N SER A 98 39.34 14.34 31.38
CA SER A 98 39.44 15.24 30.23
C SER A 98 39.47 14.46 28.91
N THR A 99 39.26 15.15 27.79
CA THR A 99 39.38 14.59 26.44
C THR A 99 40.79 14.06 26.15
N ALA A 100 41.82 14.77 26.60
CA ALA A 100 43.21 14.30 26.49
C ALA A 100 43.44 12.99 27.26
N ALA A 101 42.96 12.90 28.50
CA ALA A 101 43.07 11.68 29.29
C ALA A 101 42.27 10.51 28.68
N ALA A 102 41.13 10.80 28.05
CA ALA A 102 40.38 9.81 27.28
C ALA A 102 41.19 9.30 26.09
N ALA A 103 41.80 10.19 25.29
CA ALA A 103 42.63 9.80 24.15
C ALA A 103 43.82 8.94 24.56
N GLU A 104 44.53 9.32 25.63
CA GLU A 104 45.64 8.53 26.18
C GLU A 104 45.20 7.14 26.60
N ARG A 105 44.04 7.01 27.25
CA ARG A 105 43.51 5.70 27.66
C ARG A 105 43.04 4.86 26.48
N VAL A 106 42.37 5.46 25.50
CA VAL A 106 41.97 4.78 24.26
C VAL A 106 43.21 4.23 23.55
N ALA A 107 44.28 5.02 23.46
CA ALA A 107 45.55 4.58 22.90
C ALA A 107 46.19 3.45 23.74
N ALA A 108 46.24 3.60 25.07
CA ALA A 108 46.83 2.61 25.96
C ALA A 108 46.08 1.27 25.96
N ALA A 109 44.75 1.30 25.77
CA ALA A 109 43.91 0.13 25.63
C ALA A 109 43.96 -0.51 24.23
N GLY A 110 44.65 0.12 23.26
CA GLY A 110 44.76 -0.38 21.89
C GLY A 110 43.42 -0.45 21.17
N VAL A 111 42.51 0.47 21.46
CA VAL A 111 41.18 0.52 20.83
C VAL A 111 41.33 0.84 19.35
N ASP A 112 40.75 0.01 18.49
CA ASP A 112 40.68 0.25 17.05
C ASP A 112 39.38 0.98 16.68
N VAL A 113 38.28 0.67 17.39
CA VAL A 113 36.94 1.19 17.09
C VAL A 113 36.22 1.67 18.34
N LEU A 114 35.76 2.93 18.32
CA LEU A 114 34.85 3.48 19.31
C LEU A 114 33.43 3.53 18.74
N VAL A 115 32.49 2.81 19.35
CA VAL A 115 31.08 2.81 18.94
C VAL A 115 30.29 3.72 19.87
N ILE A 116 29.55 4.66 19.30
CA ILE A 116 28.55 5.46 20.00
C ILE A 116 27.19 5.13 19.40
N ASP A 117 26.44 4.26 20.08
CA ASP A 117 25.10 3.86 19.66
C ASP A 117 24.03 4.82 20.20
N SER A 118 22.88 4.88 19.53
CA SER A 118 21.81 5.86 19.80
C SER A 118 22.32 7.32 19.78
N PHE A 119 23.20 7.65 18.83
CA PHE A 119 23.87 8.94 18.73
C PHE A 119 22.90 10.14 18.69
N GLU A 120 21.66 9.96 18.21
CA GLU A 120 20.63 11.00 18.24
C GLU A 120 20.31 11.53 19.64
N ARG A 121 20.64 10.78 20.71
CA ARG A 121 20.46 11.23 22.10
C ARG A 121 21.53 12.23 22.54
N LEU A 122 22.63 12.34 21.78
CA LEU A 122 23.78 13.18 22.08
C LEU A 122 23.89 14.39 21.14
N ASN A 123 22.80 14.80 20.48
CA ASN A 123 22.79 15.93 19.54
C ASN A 123 23.36 17.23 20.15
N LEU A 124 23.17 17.47 21.46
CA LEU A 124 23.74 18.63 22.17
C LEU A 124 25.28 18.59 22.24
N LEU A 125 25.87 17.41 22.12
CA LEU A 125 27.31 17.18 22.13
C LEU A 125 27.91 17.03 20.73
N ASP A 126 27.15 17.13 19.64
CA ASP A 126 27.66 16.92 18.26
C ASP A 126 28.95 17.72 18.00
N GLY A 127 28.96 19.01 18.37
CA GLY A 127 30.12 19.88 18.20
C GLY A 127 31.32 19.46 19.04
N TRP A 128 31.10 19.04 20.29
CA TRP A 128 32.15 18.57 21.20
C TRP A 128 32.69 17.20 20.77
N ILE A 129 31.81 16.25 20.43
CA ILE A 129 32.18 14.92 19.93
C ILE A 129 33.04 15.06 18.67
N ARG A 130 32.60 15.89 17.73
CA ARG A 130 33.34 16.17 16.50
C ARG A 130 34.70 16.79 16.80
N ASN A 131 34.72 17.95 17.46
CA ASN A 131 35.91 18.80 17.46
C ASN A 131 36.91 18.45 18.56
N GLU A 132 36.45 17.90 19.69
CA GLU A 132 37.30 17.65 20.86
C GLU A 132 37.50 16.17 21.14
N LEU A 133 36.43 15.37 21.14
CA LEU A 133 36.57 13.93 21.41
C LEU A 133 37.29 13.25 20.25
N ILE A 134 36.67 13.17 19.07
CA ILE A 134 37.24 12.46 17.92
C ILE A 134 38.49 13.17 17.42
N GLY A 135 38.50 14.52 17.42
CA GLY A 135 39.69 15.29 17.07
C GLY A 135 40.91 15.04 17.97
N GLY A 136 40.69 14.56 19.21
CA GLY A 136 41.76 14.20 20.14
C GLY A 136 42.15 12.72 20.12
N LEU A 137 41.37 11.84 19.50
CA LEU A 137 41.67 10.40 19.45
C LEU A 137 42.88 10.10 18.53
N PRO A 138 43.56 8.96 18.74
CA PRO A 138 44.62 8.53 17.81
C PRO A 138 44.07 8.36 16.39
N ALA A 139 44.87 8.72 15.38
CA ALA A 139 44.47 8.67 13.97
C ALA A 139 44.15 7.25 13.45
N THR A 140 44.53 6.21 14.20
CA THR A 140 44.21 4.81 13.91
C THR A 140 42.81 4.41 14.36
N VAL A 141 42.16 5.22 15.21
CA VAL A 141 40.85 4.90 15.78
C VAL A 141 39.74 5.38 14.86
N THR A 142 38.83 4.47 14.50
CA THR A 142 37.59 4.82 13.80
C THR A 142 36.44 4.95 14.79
N THR A 143 35.73 6.07 14.76
CA THR A 143 34.52 6.26 15.59
C THR A 143 33.27 5.94 14.79
N LEU A 144 32.52 4.91 15.17
CA LEU A 144 31.20 4.59 14.62
C LEU A 144 30.12 5.38 15.36
N LEU A 145 29.44 6.28 14.66
CA LEU A 145 28.27 7.02 15.15
C LEU A 145 27.02 6.33 14.63
N VAL A 146 26.39 5.52 15.48
CA VAL A 146 25.22 4.72 15.12
C VAL A 146 23.97 5.43 15.57
N GLY A 147 23.07 5.73 14.64
CA GLY A 147 21.88 6.51 14.99
C GLY A 147 20.82 6.57 13.89
N ARG A 148 19.80 7.40 14.09
CA ARG A 148 18.72 7.53 13.10
C ARG A 148 19.08 8.40 11.91
N ARG A 149 19.95 9.39 12.11
CA ARG A 149 20.26 10.43 11.12
C ARG A 149 21.71 10.35 10.68
N GLY A 150 21.94 10.71 9.41
CA GLY A 150 23.27 10.90 8.87
C GLY A 150 23.93 12.19 9.35
N PRO A 151 25.15 12.48 8.86
CA PRO A 151 25.93 13.64 9.25
C PRO A 151 25.20 14.94 8.90
N ASN A 152 25.11 15.86 9.88
CA ASN A 152 24.54 17.20 9.66
C ASN A 152 25.41 18.07 8.74
N ALA A 153 24.95 19.27 8.40
CA ALA A 153 25.65 20.17 7.48
C ALA A 153 27.09 20.49 7.95
N ALA A 154 27.31 20.66 9.26
CA ALA A 154 28.63 21.01 9.80
C ALA A 154 29.67 19.89 9.64
N TRP A 155 29.25 18.62 9.56
CA TRP A 155 30.13 17.50 9.17
C TRP A 155 30.44 17.49 7.67
N ARG A 156 29.45 17.83 6.83
CA ARG A 156 29.55 17.73 5.37
C ARG A 156 30.32 18.89 4.73
N THR A 157 30.24 20.09 5.32
CA THR A 157 30.83 21.30 4.74
C THR A 157 32.21 21.64 5.29
N ALA A 158 32.59 21.11 6.45
CA ALA A 158 33.92 21.31 7.02
C ALA A 158 34.98 20.57 6.17
N PRO A 159 35.97 21.29 5.57
CA PRO A 159 36.92 20.68 4.62
C PRO A 159 37.70 19.48 5.18
N GLY A 160 38.12 19.54 6.45
CA GLY A 160 38.85 18.44 7.11
C GLY A 160 38.00 17.19 7.33
N TRP A 161 36.73 17.36 7.74
CA TRP A 161 35.84 16.23 7.98
C TRP A 161 35.40 15.54 6.71
N ARG A 162 35.24 16.26 5.60
CA ARG A 162 34.81 15.67 4.33
C ARG A 162 35.72 14.53 3.86
N ALA A 163 37.02 14.56 4.15
CA ALA A 163 37.98 13.51 3.81
C ALA A 163 38.04 12.37 4.83
N LEU A 164 37.58 12.61 6.07
CA LEU A 164 37.66 11.69 7.21
C LEU A 164 36.30 11.11 7.62
N LEU A 165 35.27 11.33 6.81
CA LEU A 165 33.89 10.96 7.09
C LEU A 165 33.44 9.81 6.17
N GLY A 166 33.07 8.69 6.78
CA GLY A 166 32.35 7.60 6.14
C GLY A 166 30.84 7.69 6.43
N GLU A 167 30.03 7.17 5.52
CA GLU A 167 28.58 7.09 5.70
C GLU A 167 28.07 5.73 5.18
N LEU A 168 27.30 5.04 6.02
CA LEU A 168 26.62 3.79 5.70
C LEU A 168 25.14 3.94 6.03
N VAL A 169 24.32 4.04 4.99
CA VAL A 169 22.85 4.07 5.12
C VAL A 169 22.34 2.63 5.19
N VAL A 170 21.63 2.30 6.25
CA VAL A 170 21.03 0.97 6.47
C VAL A 170 19.57 1.03 6.06
N GLY A 171 19.26 0.39 4.93
CA GLY A 171 17.91 0.29 4.37
C GLY A 171 17.17 -1.00 4.78
N PRO A 172 15.94 -1.19 4.26
CA PRO A 172 15.22 -2.47 4.36
C PRO A 172 16.07 -3.64 3.82
N LEU A 173 15.81 -4.83 4.34
CA LEU A 173 16.38 -6.08 3.84
C LEU A 173 15.94 -6.30 2.39
N THR A 174 16.84 -6.88 1.61
CA THR A 174 16.52 -7.37 0.26
C THR A 174 15.57 -8.57 0.36
N SER A 175 14.91 -8.93 -0.75
CA SER A 175 14.07 -10.14 -0.78
C SER A 175 14.86 -11.39 -0.38
N GLU A 176 16.12 -11.49 -0.83
CA GLU A 176 17.02 -12.60 -0.47
C GLU A 176 17.31 -12.62 1.04
N ASP A 177 17.65 -11.47 1.64
CA ASP A 177 17.91 -11.39 3.08
C ASP A 177 16.67 -11.71 3.91
N VAL A 178 15.48 -11.31 3.45
CA VAL A 178 14.21 -11.68 4.09
C VAL A 178 14.00 -13.19 4.04
N ASP A 179 14.26 -13.81 2.89
CA ASP A 179 14.12 -15.26 2.74
C ASP A 179 15.09 -16.02 3.65
N GLN A 180 16.34 -15.55 3.78
CA GLN A 180 17.28 -16.10 4.75
C GLN A 180 16.78 -15.93 6.19
N LEU A 181 16.22 -14.76 6.53
CA LEU A 181 15.71 -14.46 7.88
C LEU A 181 14.48 -15.30 8.24
N LEU A 182 13.62 -15.59 7.26
CA LEU A 182 12.45 -16.45 7.40
C LEU A 182 12.86 -17.93 7.52
N ALA A 183 13.79 -18.38 6.68
CA ALA A 183 14.33 -19.73 6.73
C ALA A 183 15.01 -20.02 8.08
N ALA A 184 15.79 -19.06 8.61
CA ALA A 184 16.40 -19.16 9.94
C ALA A 184 15.39 -19.28 11.08
N ARG A 185 14.12 -18.89 10.85
CA ARG A 185 13.00 -19.05 11.79
C ARG A 185 12.06 -20.21 11.45
N GLY A 186 12.37 -20.99 10.42
CA GLY A 186 11.53 -22.11 9.98
C GLY A 186 10.17 -21.68 9.42
N VAL A 187 10.07 -20.49 8.81
CA VAL A 187 8.84 -19.98 8.20
C VAL A 187 8.90 -20.15 6.69
N GLU A 188 7.93 -20.87 6.12
CA GLU A 188 7.87 -21.19 4.69
C GLU A 188 6.45 -21.02 4.12
N GLY A 189 6.29 -21.19 2.80
CA GLY A 189 4.99 -21.21 2.13
C GLY A 189 4.19 -19.90 2.20
N ASP A 190 2.88 -20.02 2.40
CA ASP A 190 1.94 -18.90 2.42
C ASP A 190 2.23 -17.88 3.52
N ASP A 191 2.68 -18.34 4.69
CA ASP A 191 3.00 -17.46 5.81
C ASP A 191 4.23 -16.60 5.48
N ALA A 192 5.24 -17.16 4.82
CA ALA A 192 6.37 -16.40 4.30
C ALA A 192 5.93 -15.32 3.29
N ALA A 193 4.99 -15.64 2.39
CA ALA A 193 4.45 -14.68 1.43
C ALA A 193 3.70 -13.53 2.11
N ARG A 194 2.89 -13.82 3.13
CA ARG A 194 2.17 -12.80 3.92
C ARG A 194 3.13 -11.89 4.67
N ILE A 195 4.17 -12.46 5.30
CA ILE A 195 5.18 -11.68 6.02
C ILE A 195 5.98 -10.79 5.06
N ARG A 196 6.36 -11.28 3.87
CA ARG A 196 7.02 -10.44 2.86
C ARG A 196 6.17 -9.24 2.46
N GLY A 197 4.89 -9.48 2.16
CA GLY A 197 3.93 -8.45 1.78
C GLY A 197 3.72 -7.40 2.87
N PHE A 198 3.59 -7.85 4.12
CA PHE A 198 3.47 -6.98 5.29
C PHE A 198 4.76 -6.21 5.56
N ALA A 199 5.85 -6.91 5.85
CA ALA A 199 7.04 -6.34 6.42
C ALA A 199 7.86 -5.49 5.45
N ARG A 200 7.70 -5.68 4.12
CA ARG A 200 8.40 -4.92 3.07
C ARG A 200 9.90 -4.74 3.34
N GLY A 201 10.55 -5.83 3.78
CA GLY A 201 11.98 -5.85 4.10
C GLY A 201 12.37 -5.26 5.46
N HIS A 202 11.45 -4.72 6.26
CA HIS A 202 11.79 -4.17 7.57
C HIS A 202 12.07 -5.31 8.59
N PRO A 203 13.30 -5.47 9.12
CA PRO A 203 13.66 -6.62 9.95
C PRO A 203 12.76 -6.80 11.16
N LEU A 204 12.52 -5.73 11.94
CA LEU A 204 11.67 -5.82 13.12
C LEU A 204 10.25 -6.29 12.78
N ALA A 205 9.67 -5.81 11.66
CA ALA A 205 8.34 -6.22 11.23
C ALA A 205 8.33 -7.70 10.81
N VAL A 206 9.40 -8.18 10.15
CA VAL A 206 9.55 -9.61 9.84
C VAL A 206 9.56 -10.44 11.13
N VAL A 207 10.39 -10.06 12.11
CA VAL A 207 10.51 -10.79 13.38
C VAL A 207 9.18 -10.81 14.13
N MET A 208 8.54 -9.65 14.29
CA MET A 208 7.27 -9.53 14.99
C MET A 208 6.14 -10.28 14.29
N ALA A 209 6.10 -10.26 12.96
CA ALA A 209 5.12 -11.02 12.19
C ALA A 209 5.33 -12.54 12.32
N CYS A 210 6.59 -13.00 12.36
CA CYS A 210 6.91 -14.40 12.64
C CYS A 210 6.41 -14.80 14.04
N GLU A 211 6.67 -13.98 15.06
CA GLU A 211 6.23 -14.24 16.43
C GLU A 211 4.71 -14.21 16.58
N ALA A 212 4.02 -13.31 15.87
CA ALA A 212 2.57 -13.24 15.86
C ALA A 212 1.94 -14.48 15.19
N LEU A 213 2.48 -14.94 14.06
CA LEU A 213 2.02 -16.15 13.39
C LEU A 213 2.34 -17.43 14.17
N ALA A 214 3.49 -17.49 14.84
CA ALA A 214 3.83 -18.60 15.73
C ALA A 214 2.85 -18.73 16.89
N ARG A 215 2.38 -17.59 17.45
CA ARG A 215 1.32 -17.56 18.47
C ARG A 215 -0.05 -17.93 17.90
N GLN A 216 -0.37 -17.46 16.69
CA GLN A 216 -1.66 -17.65 16.05
C GLN A 216 -1.51 -17.99 14.55
N PRO A 217 -1.48 -19.28 14.19
CA PRO A 217 -1.38 -19.69 12.80
C PRO A 217 -2.53 -19.20 11.91
N GLY A 218 -2.20 -18.67 10.74
CA GLY A 218 -3.14 -18.11 9.76
C GLY A 218 -3.72 -16.74 10.12
N LEU A 219 -3.01 -15.97 10.93
CA LEU A 219 -3.31 -14.56 11.21
C LEU A 219 -3.16 -13.71 9.94
N PRO A 220 -4.10 -12.78 9.65
CA PRO A 220 -3.91 -11.82 8.57
C PRO A 220 -2.80 -10.81 8.93
N LEU A 221 -1.93 -10.51 7.97
CA LEU A 221 -0.84 -9.53 8.10
C LEU A 221 -0.95 -8.39 7.06
N GLY A 222 -1.99 -8.39 6.22
CA GLY A 222 -2.22 -7.36 5.20
C GLY A 222 -3.05 -6.19 5.73
N SER A 223 -4.09 -5.78 4.99
CA SER A 223 -5.13 -4.89 5.52
C SER A 223 -5.84 -5.54 6.71
N GLY A 224 -5.44 -5.16 7.94
CA GLY A 224 -5.84 -5.81 9.18
C GLY A 224 -4.71 -6.61 9.84
N ALA A 225 -3.49 -6.06 9.88
CA ALA A 225 -2.43 -6.62 10.70
C ALA A 225 -2.82 -6.53 12.20
N PRO A 226 -2.24 -7.35 13.08
CA PRO A 226 -2.58 -7.32 14.50
C PRO A 226 -2.23 -5.95 15.09
N ALA A 227 -3.18 -5.34 15.80
CA ALA A 227 -3.00 -4.02 16.41
C ALA A 227 -1.73 -3.96 17.28
N GLU A 228 -1.41 -5.02 18.03
CA GLU A 228 -0.19 -5.12 18.83
C GLU A 228 1.09 -4.93 17.99
N VAL A 229 1.16 -5.57 16.81
CA VAL A 229 2.34 -5.49 15.94
C VAL A 229 2.48 -4.09 15.36
N VAL A 230 1.36 -3.50 14.94
CA VAL A 230 1.31 -2.14 14.38
C VAL A 230 1.71 -1.11 15.45
N GLU A 231 1.19 -1.24 16.67
CA GLU A 231 1.47 -0.35 17.80
C GLU A 231 2.95 -0.36 18.23
N ASP A 232 3.56 -1.54 18.30
CA ASP A 232 4.98 -1.68 18.64
C ASP A 232 5.88 -1.10 17.52
N LEU A 233 5.57 -1.37 16.25
CA LEU A 233 6.29 -0.78 15.11
C LEU A 233 6.14 0.75 15.09
N PHE A 234 4.93 1.25 15.36
CA PHE A 234 4.64 2.68 15.49
C PHE A 234 5.50 3.32 16.59
N ALA A 235 5.54 2.71 17.78
CA ALA A 235 6.33 3.21 18.90
C ALA A 235 7.82 3.27 18.55
N VAL A 236 8.36 2.24 17.88
CA VAL A 236 9.76 2.20 17.46
C VAL A 236 10.07 3.27 16.40
N MET A 237 9.18 3.45 15.42
CA MET A 237 9.34 4.45 14.36
C MET A 237 9.35 5.89 14.89
N LEU A 238 8.46 6.21 15.84
CA LEU A 238 8.35 7.56 16.41
C LEU A 238 9.25 7.81 17.63
N ASP A 239 9.93 6.80 18.17
CA ASP A 239 10.84 7.01 19.30
C ASP A 239 11.92 8.07 18.97
N GLY A 240 12.22 8.92 19.95
CA GLY A 240 13.15 10.03 19.78
C GLY A 240 12.66 11.20 18.91
N LEU A 241 11.49 11.10 18.25
CA LEU A 241 10.88 12.24 17.56
C LEU A 241 10.17 13.16 18.55
N SER A 242 10.37 14.46 18.37
CA SER A 242 9.66 15.54 19.06
C SER A 242 8.18 15.62 18.64
N PRO A 243 7.30 16.26 19.43
CA PRO A 243 5.89 16.38 19.07
C PRO A 243 5.63 16.99 17.66
N PRO A 244 6.34 18.05 17.21
CA PRO A 244 6.18 18.56 15.85
C PRO A 244 6.61 17.56 14.76
N GLU A 245 7.71 16.82 14.98
CA GLU A 245 8.17 15.78 14.04
C GLU A 245 7.14 14.66 13.91
N ARG A 246 6.50 14.26 15.02
CA ARG A 246 5.43 13.25 15.01
C ARG A 246 4.22 13.75 14.24
N ALA A 247 3.76 14.97 14.51
CA ALA A 247 2.60 15.55 13.82
C ALA A 247 2.83 15.62 12.29
N VAL A 248 4.04 15.97 11.86
CA VAL A 248 4.41 16.00 10.43
C VAL A 248 4.48 14.58 9.84
N ALA A 249 5.02 13.60 10.58
CA ALA A 249 5.07 12.20 10.14
C ALA A 249 3.67 11.59 10.01
N GLU A 250 2.78 11.87 10.97
CA GLU A 250 1.37 11.46 10.96
C GLU A 250 0.60 12.12 9.82
N ALA A 251 0.81 13.41 9.55
CA ALA A 251 0.20 14.06 8.41
C ALA A 251 0.68 13.44 7.08
N ALA A 252 1.99 13.22 6.95
CA ALA A 252 2.58 12.63 5.76
C ALA A 252 2.18 11.16 5.53
N SER A 253 1.76 10.40 6.55
CA SER A 253 1.32 9.01 6.38
C SER A 253 -0.04 8.88 5.68
N VAL A 254 -0.84 9.95 5.69
CA VAL A 254 -2.14 10.02 4.99
C VAL A 254 -1.99 10.43 3.52
N LEU A 255 -0.86 11.06 3.17
CA LEU A 255 -0.61 11.60 1.84
C LEU A 255 0.17 10.60 0.98
N ARG A 256 -0.10 10.60 -0.34
CA ARG A 256 0.76 9.88 -1.30
C ARG A 256 2.16 10.47 -1.35
N ARG A 257 2.21 11.81 -1.40
CA ARG A 257 3.41 12.65 -1.34
C ARG A 257 3.06 13.93 -0.60
N ALA A 258 4.00 14.45 0.16
CA ALA A 258 3.91 15.77 0.74
C ALA A 258 4.51 16.79 -0.23
N THR A 259 3.84 17.93 -0.39
CA THR A 259 4.31 19.16 -1.04
C THR A 259 4.15 20.32 -0.06
N LEU A 260 4.82 21.45 -0.27
CA LEU A 260 4.63 22.64 0.58
C LEU A 260 3.15 23.06 0.69
N PRO A 261 2.38 23.16 -0.41
CA PRO A 261 0.95 23.47 -0.33
C PRO A 261 0.13 22.43 0.45
N LEU A 262 0.43 21.13 0.29
CA LEU A 262 -0.29 20.09 1.03
C LEU A 262 0.03 20.13 2.52
N LEU A 263 1.31 20.27 2.90
CA LEU A 263 1.69 20.41 4.30
C LEU A 263 1.07 21.65 4.95
N ALA A 264 1.02 22.77 4.22
CA ALA A 264 0.33 23.98 4.68
C ALA A 264 -1.17 23.75 4.94
N ALA A 265 -1.80 22.84 4.19
CA ALA A 265 -3.21 22.52 4.35
C ALA A 265 -3.50 21.53 5.49
N VAL A 266 -2.58 20.62 5.80
CA VAL A 266 -2.86 19.48 6.71
C VAL A 266 -2.15 19.53 8.06
N VAL A 267 -1.09 20.33 8.19
CA VAL A 267 -0.34 20.45 9.45
C VAL A 267 -0.80 21.72 10.17
N ASP A 268 -1.10 21.60 11.46
CA ASP A 268 -1.38 22.76 12.34
C ASP A 268 -0.07 23.46 12.77
N GLU A 269 0.90 23.60 11.85
CA GLU A 269 2.15 24.31 12.08
C GLU A 269 2.08 25.65 11.32
N PRO A 270 2.34 26.79 11.98
CA PRO A 270 2.23 28.10 11.34
C PRO A 270 3.22 28.34 10.19
N ASP A 271 4.23 27.47 10.04
CA ASP A 271 5.25 27.55 9.00
C ASP A 271 5.36 26.21 8.24
N ALA A 272 4.75 26.15 7.05
CA ALA A 272 4.83 24.99 6.16
C ALA A 272 6.26 24.68 5.70
N GLU A 273 7.14 25.69 5.60
CA GLU A 273 8.55 25.49 5.26
C GLU A 273 9.30 24.77 6.38
N ARG A 274 8.93 25.07 7.63
CA ARG A 274 9.43 24.31 8.79
C ARG A 274 8.92 22.87 8.76
N ALA A 275 7.64 22.65 8.50
CA ALA A 275 7.09 21.29 8.37
C ALA A 275 7.79 20.50 7.26
N TRP A 276 8.02 21.12 6.10
CA TRP A 276 8.76 20.53 4.98
C TRP A 276 10.19 20.14 5.35
N ARG A 277 10.96 21.05 5.95
CA ARG A 277 12.32 20.77 6.44
C ARG A 277 12.35 19.67 7.49
N THR A 278 11.34 19.65 8.37
CA THR A 278 11.18 18.63 9.41
C THR A 278 10.95 17.25 8.78
N LEU A 279 10.00 17.15 7.84
CA LEU A 279 9.69 15.92 7.11
C LEU A 279 10.93 15.38 6.39
N ARG A 280 11.66 16.23 5.65
CA ARG A 280 12.89 15.85 4.94
C ARG A 280 14.02 15.36 5.86
N GLY A 281 14.00 15.77 7.12
CA GLY A 281 14.97 15.32 8.14
C GLY A 281 14.60 14.01 8.83
N LEU A 282 13.43 13.43 8.53
CA LEU A 282 13.03 12.15 9.11
C LEU A 282 13.82 10.99 8.49
N PRO A 283 14.17 9.97 9.29
CA PRO A 283 15.03 8.87 8.86
C PRO A 283 14.37 7.90 7.87
N PHE A 284 13.06 8.04 7.66
CA PHE A 284 12.24 7.25 6.75
C PHE A 284 11.55 8.12 5.70
N ALA A 285 11.98 9.37 5.50
CA ALA A 285 11.49 10.24 4.44
C ALA A 285 12.42 10.21 3.23
N VAL A 286 11.85 10.19 2.03
CA VAL A 286 12.58 10.24 0.77
C VAL A 286 12.10 11.44 -0.02
N THR A 287 13.04 12.28 -0.46
CA THR A 287 12.74 13.40 -1.37
C THR A 287 12.79 12.90 -2.80
N THR A 288 11.69 13.06 -3.53
CA THR A 288 11.56 12.74 -4.96
C THR A 288 11.49 14.03 -5.77
N ALA A 289 11.37 13.92 -7.10
CA ALA A 289 11.16 15.08 -7.97
C ALA A 289 9.78 15.74 -7.75
N THR A 290 8.83 15.00 -7.19
CA THR A 290 7.42 15.37 -7.08
C THR A 290 7.00 15.74 -5.65
N GLY A 291 7.79 15.41 -4.63
CA GLY A 291 7.49 15.73 -3.25
C GLY A 291 8.39 15.00 -2.26
N VAL A 292 7.92 14.88 -1.02
CA VAL A 292 8.55 14.06 0.02
C VAL A 292 7.60 12.95 0.43
N GLU A 293 8.09 11.72 0.45
CA GLU A 293 7.29 10.52 0.71
C GLU A 293 7.84 9.78 1.93
N LEU A 294 6.98 9.05 2.65
CA LEU A 294 7.43 8.12 3.68
C LEU A 294 7.75 6.77 3.06
N ALA A 295 8.98 6.29 3.23
CA ALA A 295 9.47 5.09 2.59
C ALA A 295 9.15 3.80 3.37
N GLY A 296 9.09 2.70 2.63
CA GLY A 296 8.97 1.35 3.17
C GLY A 296 7.67 1.13 3.95
N LEU A 297 7.81 0.81 5.23
CA LEU A 297 6.70 0.56 6.14
C LEU A 297 6.16 1.80 6.86
N ALA A 298 6.86 2.94 6.79
CA ALA A 298 6.52 4.08 7.62
C ALA A 298 5.11 4.61 7.35
N ALA A 299 4.75 4.87 6.08
CA ALA A 299 3.39 5.31 5.73
C ALA A 299 2.30 4.35 6.25
N PRO A 300 2.26 3.06 5.85
CA PRO A 300 1.15 2.18 6.23
C PRO A 300 1.06 1.94 7.74
N VAL A 301 2.19 1.76 8.45
CA VAL A 301 2.18 1.55 9.90
C VAL A 301 1.70 2.79 10.65
N LEU A 302 2.21 3.97 10.28
CA LEU A 302 1.81 5.22 10.93
C LEU A 302 0.33 5.54 10.64
N LEU A 303 -0.14 5.28 9.42
CA LEU A 303 -1.55 5.48 9.07
C LEU A 303 -2.45 4.53 9.84
N GLU A 304 -2.15 3.22 9.87
CA GLU A 304 -2.98 2.22 10.56
C GLU A 304 -3.04 2.47 12.07
N ALA A 305 -1.90 2.80 12.70
CA ALA A 305 -1.86 3.20 14.10
C ALA A 305 -2.64 4.49 14.38
N LEU A 306 -2.53 5.48 13.48
CA LEU A 306 -3.26 6.75 13.61
C LEU A 306 -4.76 6.55 13.42
N GLU A 307 -5.19 5.69 12.50
CA GLU A 307 -6.61 5.32 12.32
C GLU A 307 -7.18 4.62 13.56
N LEU A 308 -6.38 3.79 14.23
CA LEU A 308 -6.77 3.14 15.50
C LEU A 308 -6.88 4.13 16.66
N ARG A 309 -5.96 5.09 16.75
CA ARG A 309 -5.83 6.01 17.90
C ARG A 309 -6.67 7.27 17.77
N ASP A 310 -6.71 7.86 16.58
CA ASP A 310 -7.41 9.12 16.27
C ASP A 310 -7.96 9.12 14.82
N PRO A 311 -9.05 8.38 14.57
CA PRO A 311 -9.69 8.36 13.25
C PRO A 311 -10.28 9.72 12.85
N VAL A 312 -10.54 10.61 13.81
CA VAL A 312 -11.01 11.98 13.52
C VAL A 312 -9.90 12.78 12.87
N ARG A 313 -8.67 12.71 13.40
CA ARG A 313 -7.50 13.38 12.84
C ARG A 313 -7.23 12.93 11.40
N VAL A 314 -7.31 11.63 11.12
CA VAL A 314 -7.15 11.08 9.75
C VAL A 314 -8.20 11.68 8.80
N ARG A 315 -9.47 11.69 9.19
CA ARG A 315 -10.55 12.30 8.38
C ARG A 315 -10.31 13.78 8.11
N THR A 316 -9.85 14.52 9.11
CA THR A 316 -9.52 15.95 8.98
C THR A 316 -8.39 16.17 7.97
N ILE A 317 -7.30 15.39 8.07
CA ILE A 317 -6.17 15.47 7.14
C ILE A 317 -6.62 15.11 5.72
N ARG A 318 -7.36 14.00 5.53
CA ARG A 318 -7.88 13.59 4.21
C ARG A 318 -8.76 14.68 3.60
N THR A 319 -9.64 15.28 4.39
CA THR A 319 -10.55 16.35 3.93
C THR A 319 -9.78 17.60 3.51
N ALA A 320 -8.82 18.04 4.33
CA ALA A 320 -7.99 19.21 4.03
C ALA A 320 -7.10 18.99 2.80
N ALA A 321 -6.48 17.81 2.69
CA ALA A 321 -5.70 17.41 1.52
C ALA A 321 -6.56 17.40 0.25
N ALA A 322 -7.72 16.73 0.28
CA ALA A 322 -8.61 16.66 -0.89
C ALA A 322 -9.03 18.05 -1.39
N ARG A 323 -9.37 18.97 -0.49
CA ARG A 323 -9.69 20.36 -0.84
C ARG A 323 -8.50 21.09 -1.49
N ALA A 324 -7.33 21.02 -0.86
CA ALA A 324 -6.13 21.66 -1.39
C ALA A 324 -5.73 21.12 -2.78
N ILE A 325 -5.89 19.81 -3.00
CA ILE A 325 -5.62 19.19 -4.31
C ILE A 325 -6.65 19.67 -5.35
N LEU A 326 -7.94 19.70 -4.99
CA LEU A 326 -8.99 20.20 -5.89
C LEU A 326 -8.78 21.66 -6.27
N ASP A 327 -8.40 22.51 -5.32
CA ASP A 327 -8.10 23.93 -5.58
C ASP A 327 -6.94 24.07 -6.56
N SER A 328 -5.91 23.20 -6.45
CA SER A 328 -4.80 23.15 -7.40
C SER A 328 -5.25 22.66 -8.78
N LEU A 329 -6.07 21.61 -8.86
CA LEU A 329 -6.55 21.04 -10.12
C LEU A 329 -7.53 21.96 -10.85
N ALA A 330 -8.22 22.83 -10.12
CA ALA A 330 -9.05 23.89 -10.71
C ALA A 330 -8.24 24.90 -11.54
N GLN A 331 -6.93 25.02 -11.29
CA GLN A 331 -6.04 25.86 -12.10
C GLN A 331 -5.55 25.16 -13.38
N GLY A 332 -5.71 23.83 -13.47
CA GLY A 332 -5.33 23.04 -14.63
C GLY A 332 -5.15 21.55 -14.29
N PRO A 333 -5.44 20.66 -15.25
CA PRO A 333 -5.35 19.21 -15.01
C PRO A 333 -3.90 18.76 -14.85
N ASP A 334 -3.58 18.15 -13.72
CA ASP A 334 -2.28 17.59 -13.40
C ASP A 334 -2.44 16.12 -12.99
N TRP A 335 -1.65 15.24 -13.61
CA TRP A 335 -1.68 13.82 -13.28
C TRP A 335 -1.33 13.59 -11.80
N GLU A 336 -0.37 14.33 -11.27
CA GLU A 336 0.05 14.09 -9.92
C GLU A 336 -1.02 14.48 -8.89
N GLY A 337 -1.76 15.57 -9.12
CA GLY A 337 -2.95 15.92 -8.34
C GLY A 337 -4.05 14.85 -8.45
N THR A 338 -4.33 14.34 -9.64
CA THR A 338 -5.30 13.23 -9.81
C THR A 338 -4.86 11.98 -9.03
N ALA A 339 -3.56 11.62 -9.09
CA ALA A 339 -3.01 10.49 -8.35
C ALA A 339 -3.05 10.70 -6.83
N ASP A 340 -2.85 11.94 -6.37
CA ASP A 340 -3.01 12.33 -4.97
C ASP A 340 -4.46 12.15 -4.50
N LEU A 341 -5.46 12.54 -5.32
CA LEU A 341 -6.88 12.29 -5.00
C LEU A 341 -7.22 10.80 -4.98
N LEU A 342 -6.77 10.03 -5.96
CA LEU A 342 -7.02 8.58 -6.03
C LEU A 342 -6.43 7.84 -4.82
N HIS A 343 -5.29 8.31 -4.29
CA HIS A 343 -4.69 7.75 -3.08
C HIS A 343 -5.58 7.95 -1.84
N LEU A 344 -6.35 9.03 -1.78
CA LEU A 344 -7.23 9.34 -0.64
C LEU A 344 -8.55 8.56 -0.66
N VAL A 345 -8.89 7.89 -1.76
CA VAL A 345 -10.11 7.08 -1.89
C VAL A 345 -10.03 5.84 -1.01
N GLN A 346 -10.99 5.70 -0.09
CA GLN A 346 -11.07 4.55 0.81
C GLN A 346 -11.99 3.45 0.28
N ASN A 347 -13.01 3.79 -0.52
CA ASN A 347 -13.93 2.80 -1.06
C ASN A 347 -13.18 1.81 -1.98
N PRO A 348 -13.11 0.52 -1.62
CA PRO A 348 -12.32 -0.45 -2.38
C PRO A 348 -12.89 -0.68 -3.79
N MET A 349 -14.19 -0.50 -4.02
CA MET A 349 -14.77 -0.64 -5.36
C MET A 349 -14.27 0.46 -6.31
N ILE A 350 -14.24 1.71 -5.85
CA ILE A 350 -13.74 2.84 -6.63
C ILE A 350 -12.24 2.69 -6.85
N ARG A 351 -11.48 2.45 -5.77
CA ARG A 351 -10.02 2.30 -5.84
C ARG A 351 -9.61 1.17 -6.80
N ASN A 352 -10.21 -0.01 -6.66
CA ASN A 352 -9.87 -1.18 -7.46
C ASN A 352 -10.27 -1.03 -8.94
N ALA A 353 -11.20 -0.13 -9.28
CA ALA A 353 -11.53 0.14 -10.67
C ALA A 353 -10.41 0.88 -11.42
N TYR A 354 -9.67 1.76 -10.72
CA TYR A 354 -8.51 2.48 -11.28
C TYR A 354 -7.21 1.69 -11.12
N ALA A 355 -7.05 0.99 -9.99
CA ALA A 355 -5.86 0.23 -9.65
C ALA A 355 -6.26 -1.11 -9.03
N PRO A 356 -6.64 -2.11 -9.86
CA PRO A 356 -7.03 -3.42 -9.37
C PRO A 356 -5.84 -4.10 -8.64
N PRO A 357 -6.10 -4.91 -7.60
CA PRO A 357 -5.05 -5.66 -6.91
C PRO A 357 -4.22 -6.49 -7.90
N GLY A 358 -2.92 -6.66 -7.62
CA GLY A 358 -1.87 -7.15 -8.53
C GLY A 358 -1.98 -8.58 -9.12
N MET A 359 -3.17 -8.99 -9.55
CA MET A 359 -3.45 -10.24 -10.28
C MET A 359 -4.35 -10.00 -11.51
N LEU A 360 -4.22 -8.89 -12.23
CA LEU A 360 -4.73 -8.88 -13.61
C LEU A 360 -3.70 -9.55 -14.51
N ALA A 361 -3.82 -10.88 -14.62
CA ALA A 361 -3.12 -11.70 -15.60
C ALA A 361 -3.56 -11.40 -17.06
N HIS A 362 -4.48 -10.45 -17.26
CA HIS A 362 -5.07 -10.17 -18.55
C HIS A 362 -5.22 -8.66 -18.78
N PRO A 363 -4.21 -7.97 -19.33
CA PRO A 363 -4.38 -6.58 -19.77
C PRO A 363 -5.37 -6.51 -20.93
N ALA A 364 -6.24 -5.51 -20.93
CA ALA A 364 -7.01 -5.16 -22.12
C ALA A 364 -6.07 -4.56 -23.18
N GLU A 365 -6.25 -4.97 -24.43
CA GLU A 365 -5.51 -4.47 -25.60
C GLU A 365 -6.46 -4.18 -26.78
N ARG A 366 -5.99 -3.43 -27.80
CA ARG A 366 -6.79 -3.12 -28.98
C ARG A 366 -7.07 -4.37 -29.81
N ALA A 367 -8.29 -4.47 -30.34
CA ALA A 367 -8.70 -5.62 -31.14
C ALA A 367 -8.00 -5.70 -32.52
N ARG A 368 -7.58 -6.90 -32.90
CA ARG A 368 -6.92 -7.25 -34.15
C ARG A 368 -7.94 -7.73 -35.19
N GLY A 369 -7.56 -7.76 -36.46
CA GLY A 369 -8.47 -8.10 -37.57
C GLY A 369 -9.15 -9.45 -37.36
N ASP A 370 -8.37 -10.42 -36.88
CA ASP A 370 -8.79 -11.80 -36.67
C ASP A 370 -9.69 -12.00 -35.45
N ASP A 371 -9.73 -11.02 -34.52
CA ASP A 371 -10.57 -11.09 -33.31
C ASP A 371 -12.07 -10.91 -33.66
N ARG A 372 -12.40 -10.40 -34.86
CA ARG A 372 -13.77 -10.09 -35.31
C ARG A 372 -14.74 -11.26 -35.13
N ALA A 373 -14.36 -12.46 -35.58
CA ALA A 373 -15.26 -13.61 -35.59
C ALA A 373 -15.63 -14.03 -34.16
N GLU A 374 -14.68 -13.99 -33.24
CA GLU A 374 -14.90 -14.31 -31.82
C GLU A 374 -15.74 -13.24 -31.12
N ILE A 375 -15.47 -11.95 -31.37
CA ILE A 375 -16.27 -10.84 -30.84
C ILE A 375 -17.74 -10.98 -31.25
N VAL A 376 -18.00 -11.20 -32.55
CA VAL A 376 -19.38 -11.38 -33.06
C VAL A 376 -20.03 -12.63 -32.48
N ALA A 377 -19.27 -13.72 -32.27
CA ALA A 377 -19.78 -14.93 -31.64
C ALA A 377 -20.15 -14.71 -30.16
N ILE A 378 -19.33 -13.97 -29.40
CA ILE A 378 -19.63 -13.60 -28.00
C ILE A 378 -20.88 -12.70 -27.96
N ALA A 379 -20.96 -11.70 -28.83
CA ALA A 379 -22.12 -10.82 -28.96
C ALA A 379 -23.41 -11.61 -29.27
N ALA A 380 -23.34 -12.57 -30.19
CA ALA A 380 -24.46 -13.45 -30.53
C ALA A 380 -24.90 -14.33 -29.35
N ARG A 381 -23.95 -14.85 -28.57
CA ARG A 381 -24.23 -15.73 -27.42
C ARG A 381 -25.00 -15.01 -26.32
N PHE A 382 -24.61 -13.78 -25.97
CA PHE A 382 -25.18 -13.07 -24.83
C PHE A 382 -26.27 -12.06 -25.19
N GLY A 383 -26.26 -11.51 -26.41
CA GLY A 383 -27.25 -10.54 -26.89
C GLY A 383 -28.15 -11.04 -28.04
N GLY A 384 -27.89 -12.21 -28.60
CA GLY A 384 -28.63 -12.75 -29.74
C GLY A 384 -28.22 -12.15 -31.09
N GLN A 385 -28.97 -12.49 -32.14
CA GLN A 385 -28.60 -12.15 -33.52
C GLN A 385 -28.62 -10.65 -33.82
N VAL A 386 -29.49 -9.88 -33.15
CA VAL A 386 -29.52 -8.41 -33.31
C VAL A 386 -28.24 -7.80 -32.76
N THR A 387 -27.81 -8.19 -31.56
CA THR A 387 -26.55 -7.71 -30.98
C THR A 387 -25.33 -8.14 -31.80
N ALA A 388 -25.33 -9.33 -32.38
CA ALA A 388 -24.27 -9.76 -33.29
C ALA A 388 -24.15 -8.87 -34.54
N ARG A 389 -25.29 -8.49 -35.15
CA ARG A 389 -25.33 -7.56 -36.29
C ARG A 389 -24.87 -6.16 -35.89
N LEU A 390 -25.24 -5.70 -34.70
CA LEU A 390 -24.73 -4.43 -34.18
C LEU A 390 -23.23 -4.48 -33.95
N ALA A 391 -22.69 -5.56 -33.36
CA ALA A 391 -21.24 -5.72 -33.17
C ALA A 391 -20.48 -5.69 -34.51
N GLU A 392 -21.04 -6.33 -35.55
CA GLU A 392 -20.51 -6.27 -36.91
C GLU A 392 -20.55 -4.84 -37.50
N LEU A 393 -21.64 -4.12 -37.28
CA LEU A 393 -21.78 -2.73 -37.73
C LEU A 393 -20.75 -1.82 -37.04
N TRP A 394 -20.63 -1.93 -35.71
CA TRP A 394 -19.63 -1.21 -34.92
C TRP A 394 -18.20 -1.54 -35.39
N TRP A 395 -17.93 -2.81 -35.71
CA TRP A 395 -16.62 -3.24 -36.23
C TRP A 395 -16.27 -2.57 -37.55
N GLN A 396 -17.23 -2.48 -38.48
CA GLN A 396 -17.03 -1.85 -39.78
C GLN A 396 -16.85 -0.33 -39.66
N ALA A 397 -17.58 0.31 -38.75
CA ALA A 397 -17.56 1.75 -38.58
C ALA A 397 -16.36 2.25 -37.75
N ARG A 398 -16.05 1.57 -36.64
CA ARG A 398 -15.12 2.04 -35.59
C ARG A 398 -14.35 0.89 -34.93
N ARG A 399 -13.60 0.13 -35.73
CA ARG A 399 -12.77 -0.98 -35.24
C ARG A 399 -11.79 -0.57 -34.14
N ASP A 400 -11.24 0.64 -34.21
CA ASP A 400 -10.30 1.20 -33.25
C ASP A 400 -10.89 1.35 -31.83
N ALA A 401 -12.22 1.43 -31.71
CA ALA A 401 -12.93 1.52 -30.44
C ALA A 401 -13.01 0.19 -29.67
N PHE A 402 -12.66 -0.95 -30.29
CA PHE A 402 -12.72 -2.27 -29.65
C PHE A 402 -11.47 -2.54 -28.81
N ALA A 403 -11.71 -2.99 -27.58
CA ALA A 403 -10.70 -3.57 -26.71
C ALA A 403 -11.05 -5.04 -26.42
N VAL A 404 -10.03 -5.88 -26.31
CA VAL A 404 -10.15 -7.30 -25.98
C VAL A 404 -9.24 -7.66 -24.82
N VAL A 405 -9.65 -8.66 -24.05
CA VAL A 405 -8.85 -9.33 -23.04
C VAL A 405 -8.59 -10.75 -23.52
N ARG A 406 -7.33 -11.19 -23.49
CA ARG A 406 -6.93 -12.50 -24.03
C ARG A 406 -6.97 -13.61 -23.00
N ALA A 407 -7.42 -14.78 -23.41
CA ALA A 407 -7.26 -16.02 -22.65
C ALA A 407 -5.83 -16.58 -22.83
N ALA A 408 -5.48 -17.60 -22.04
CA ALA A 408 -4.15 -18.22 -22.08
C ALA A 408 -3.80 -18.84 -23.45
N ASP A 409 -4.81 -19.22 -24.23
CA ASP A 409 -4.68 -19.76 -25.59
C ASP A 409 -4.57 -18.66 -26.68
N GLY A 410 -4.63 -17.39 -26.30
CA GLY A 410 -4.57 -16.24 -27.20
C GLY A 410 -5.91 -15.78 -27.78
N GLY A 411 -6.99 -16.53 -27.56
CA GLY A 411 -8.35 -16.17 -27.99
C GLY A 411 -8.96 -15.02 -27.18
N VAL A 412 -10.11 -14.53 -27.64
CA VAL A 412 -10.86 -13.43 -27.00
C VAL A 412 -11.60 -13.98 -25.77
N ALA A 413 -11.11 -13.61 -24.59
CA ALA A 413 -11.75 -13.94 -23.32
C ALA A 413 -12.85 -12.94 -22.95
N ALA A 414 -12.69 -11.66 -23.30
CA ALA A 414 -13.72 -10.63 -23.18
C ALA A 414 -13.50 -9.49 -24.17
N PHE A 415 -14.53 -8.71 -24.47
CA PHE A 415 -14.40 -7.48 -25.26
C PHE A 415 -15.30 -6.33 -24.77
N SER A 416 -14.90 -5.10 -25.08
CA SER A 416 -15.70 -3.88 -24.93
C SER A 416 -15.52 -2.95 -26.13
N VAL A 417 -16.42 -1.97 -26.25
CA VAL A 417 -16.30 -0.87 -27.20
C VAL A 417 -16.37 0.46 -26.44
N THR A 418 -15.36 1.30 -26.62
CA THR A 418 -15.28 2.61 -25.97
C THR A 418 -15.00 3.68 -27.01
N THR A 419 -15.89 4.66 -27.15
CA THR A 419 -15.70 5.82 -28.05
C THR A 419 -16.26 7.09 -27.43
N THR A 420 -15.76 8.25 -27.86
CA THR A 420 -16.48 9.51 -27.63
C THR A 420 -17.73 9.55 -28.48
N VAL A 421 -18.74 10.31 -28.06
CA VAL A 421 -19.99 10.52 -28.81
C VAL A 421 -19.72 11.22 -30.14
N ASP A 422 -18.79 12.19 -30.17
CA ASP A 422 -18.46 12.95 -31.39
C ASP A 422 -17.83 12.06 -32.47
N ASP A 423 -17.14 11.00 -32.07
CA ASP A 423 -16.53 10.05 -33.00
C ASP A 423 -17.51 8.92 -33.42
N VAL A 424 -18.75 8.90 -32.93
CA VAL A 424 -19.76 7.92 -33.34
C VAL A 424 -20.17 8.20 -34.78
N ALA A 425 -19.85 7.26 -35.68
CA ALA A 425 -20.18 7.39 -37.09
C ALA A 425 -21.69 7.23 -37.34
N GLU A 426 -22.22 7.91 -38.35
CA GLU A 426 -23.65 7.86 -38.72
C GLU A 426 -24.25 6.45 -38.76
N PRO A 427 -23.59 5.41 -39.35
CA PRO A 427 -24.17 4.06 -39.40
C PRO A 427 -24.45 3.46 -38.01
N VAL A 428 -23.70 3.90 -36.98
CA VAL A 428 -23.80 3.41 -35.60
C VAL A 428 -25.05 3.92 -34.89
N HIS A 429 -25.69 4.99 -35.38
CA HIS A 429 -26.99 5.44 -34.89
C HIS A 429 -28.13 4.42 -35.12
N ALA A 430 -27.89 3.39 -35.94
CA ALA A 430 -28.79 2.24 -36.02
C ALA A 430 -28.80 1.39 -34.73
N ASP A 431 -27.83 1.54 -33.82
CA ASP A 431 -27.89 0.98 -32.46
C ASP A 431 -28.88 1.79 -31.61
N PRO A 432 -30.00 1.21 -31.16
CA PRO A 432 -31.02 1.94 -30.40
C PRO A 432 -30.48 2.59 -29.11
N LEU A 433 -29.43 2.03 -28.52
CA LEU A 433 -28.80 2.61 -27.33
C LEU A 433 -28.02 3.89 -27.66
N VAL A 434 -27.37 3.92 -28.82
CA VAL A 434 -26.66 5.12 -29.30
C VAL A 434 -27.64 6.21 -29.66
N GLN A 435 -28.75 5.85 -30.29
CA GLN A 435 -29.83 6.81 -30.55
C GLN A 435 -30.40 7.38 -29.24
N ALA A 436 -30.66 6.54 -28.24
CA ALA A 436 -31.13 7.02 -26.94
C ALA A 436 -30.13 7.94 -26.22
N VAL A 437 -28.82 7.73 -26.41
CA VAL A 437 -27.79 8.67 -25.93
C VAL A 437 -27.86 9.99 -26.69
N ALA A 438 -28.01 9.97 -28.01
CA ALA A 438 -28.16 11.18 -28.82
C ALA A 438 -29.41 11.98 -28.43
N ASP A 439 -30.55 11.30 -28.22
CA ASP A 439 -31.80 11.92 -27.78
C ASP A 439 -31.62 12.61 -26.43
N HIS A 440 -30.99 11.93 -25.45
CA HIS A 440 -30.71 12.53 -24.15
C HIS A 440 -29.77 13.74 -24.23
N LEU A 441 -28.77 13.73 -25.11
CA LEU A 441 -27.87 14.88 -25.30
C LEU A 441 -28.54 16.06 -26.01
N MET A 442 -29.57 15.81 -26.82
CA MET A 442 -30.41 16.88 -27.39
C MET A 442 -31.31 17.50 -26.32
N ASP A 443 -31.89 16.67 -25.44
CA ASP A 443 -32.78 17.12 -24.36
C ASP A 443 -32.03 17.83 -23.22
N ASP A 444 -30.82 17.35 -22.89
CA ASP A 444 -29.96 17.89 -21.84
C ASP A 444 -28.53 18.14 -22.37
N PRO A 445 -28.32 19.27 -23.08
CA PRO A 445 -27.07 19.56 -23.76
C PRO A 445 -25.92 19.85 -22.79
N MET A 446 -24.72 19.39 -23.15
CA MET A 446 -23.49 19.63 -22.41
C MET A 446 -22.82 20.95 -22.82
N PRO A 447 -21.87 21.48 -22.01
CA PRO A 447 -21.00 22.57 -22.44
C PRO A 447 -20.28 22.24 -23.77
N PRO A 448 -20.00 23.23 -24.64
CA PRO A 448 -19.43 22.98 -25.97
C PRO A 448 -18.04 22.31 -25.98
N ASP A 449 -17.28 22.46 -24.91
CA ASP A 449 -15.94 21.90 -24.71
C ASP A 449 -15.97 20.56 -23.96
N ALA A 450 -17.15 20.10 -23.55
CA ALA A 450 -17.33 18.85 -22.84
C ALA A 450 -17.46 17.67 -23.81
N SER A 451 -16.90 16.52 -23.41
CA SER A 451 -17.03 15.26 -24.13
C SER A 451 -17.92 14.27 -23.37
N ALA A 452 -18.60 13.41 -24.12
CA ALA A 452 -19.27 12.24 -23.59
C ALA A 452 -18.65 10.97 -24.17
N VAL A 453 -18.63 9.90 -23.39
CA VAL A 453 -18.14 8.58 -23.80
C VAL A 453 -19.29 7.58 -23.81
N VAL A 454 -19.36 6.77 -24.85
CA VAL A 454 -20.18 5.56 -24.90
C VAL A 454 -19.28 4.37 -24.61
N PHE A 455 -19.57 3.68 -23.52
CA PHE A 455 -19.01 2.38 -23.17
C PHE A 455 -20.03 1.30 -23.53
N ARG A 456 -19.93 0.79 -24.75
CA ARG A 456 -20.84 -0.21 -25.30
C ARG A 456 -20.23 -1.60 -25.09
N TRP A 457 -20.98 -2.45 -24.39
CA TRP A 457 -20.59 -3.81 -24.00
C TRP A 457 -19.39 -3.89 -23.05
N ALA A 458 -19.46 -4.86 -22.15
CA ALA A 458 -18.33 -5.43 -21.43
C ALA A 458 -18.62 -6.92 -21.27
N LEU A 459 -18.37 -7.69 -22.34
CA LEU A 459 -18.84 -9.07 -22.45
C LEU A 459 -17.67 -10.04 -22.36
N GLY A 460 -17.68 -10.86 -21.32
CA GLY A 460 -16.86 -12.06 -21.21
C GLY A 460 -17.42 -13.21 -22.04
N ASN A 461 -16.52 -14.03 -22.61
CA ASN A 461 -16.85 -15.17 -23.47
C ASN A 461 -17.66 -16.25 -22.72
N ARG A 462 -17.44 -16.41 -21.41
CA ARG A 462 -18.13 -17.43 -20.59
C ARG A 462 -19.33 -16.90 -19.81
N HIS A 463 -19.23 -15.69 -19.25
CA HIS A 463 -20.20 -15.19 -18.28
C HIS A 463 -20.88 -13.87 -18.70
N GLY A 464 -20.67 -13.39 -19.93
CA GLY A 464 -21.31 -12.16 -20.42
C GLY A 464 -20.92 -10.95 -19.58
N GLU A 465 -21.92 -10.23 -19.06
CA GLU A 465 -21.73 -8.99 -18.26
C GLU A 465 -21.39 -9.26 -16.77
N GLN A 466 -21.26 -10.52 -16.35
CA GLN A 466 -20.97 -10.86 -14.95
C GLN A 466 -19.58 -10.36 -14.52
N PRO A 467 -19.40 -9.95 -13.24
CA PRO A 467 -18.13 -9.47 -12.73
C PRO A 467 -17.10 -10.59 -12.71
N THR A 468 -16.17 -10.53 -13.65
CA THR A 468 -15.05 -11.48 -13.85
C THR A 468 -13.74 -10.70 -13.97
N PRO A 469 -12.56 -11.33 -13.77
CA PRO A 469 -11.27 -10.66 -13.95
C PRO A 469 -11.12 -10.00 -15.33
N GLU A 470 -11.65 -10.63 -16.37
CA GLU A 470 -11.59 -10.13 -17.75
C GLU A 470 -12.50 -8.90 -17.93
N VAL A 471 -13.72 -8.94 -17.41
CA VAL A 471 -14.61 -7.76 -17.43
C VAL A 471 -14.04 -6.62 -16.58
N ALA A 472 -13.42 -6.92 -15.44
CA ALA A 472 -12.74 -5.93 -14.60
C ALA A 472 -11.59 -5.24 -15.35
N ALA A 473 -10.81 -5.99 -16.15
CA ALA A 473 -9.75 -5.42 -16.97
C ALA A 473 -10.29 -4.44 -18.05
N LEU A 474 -11.45 -4.74 -18.65
CA LEU A 474 -12.13 -3.82 -19.57
C LEU A 474 -12.62 -2.54 -18.85
N VAL A 475 -13.13 -2.66 -17.63
CA VAL A 475 -13.51 -1.51 -16.80
C VAL A 475 -12.29 -0.66 -16.44
N THR A 476 -11.15 -1.28 -16.13
CA THR A 476 -9.89 -0.55 -15.90
C THR A 476 -9.44 0.19 -17.16
N ASP A 477 -9.61 -0.39 -18.35
CA ASP A 477 -9.33 0.30 -19.61
C ASP A 477 -10.26 1.51 -19.85
N LEU A 478 -11.54 1.38 -19.52
CA LEU A 478 -12.47 2.51 -19.49
C LEU A 478 -11.98 3.62 -18.55
N LYS A 479 -11.46 3.29 -17.36
CA LYS A 479 -10.89 4.30 -16.44
C LYS A 479 -9.64 4.98 -17.01
N ARG A 480 -8.84 4.33 -17.85
CA ARG A 480 -7.76 5.01 -18.58
C ARG A 480 -8.31 6.06 -19.54
N THR A 481 -9.42 5.75 -20.22
CA THR A 481 -10.13 6.73 -21.07
C THR A 481 -10.62 7.91 -20.24
N TYR A 482 -11.11 7.68 -19.00
CA TYR A 482 -11.50 8.77 -18.09
C TYR A 482 -10.33 9.70 -17.81
N LEU A 483 -9.17 9.14 -17.47
CA LEU A 483 -7.99 9.91 -17.14
C LEU A 483 -7.42 10.66 -18.35
N GLN A 484 -7.50 10.06 -19.55
CA GLN A 484 -7.11 10.70 -20.80
C GLN A 484 -7.98 11.92 -21.11
N LEU A 485 -9.29 11.79 -20.91
CA LEU A 485 -10.27 12.84 -21.19
C LEU A 485 -10.61 13.70 -19.96
N ARG A 486 -9.89 13.58 -18.84
CA ARG A 486 -10.30 14.13 -17.52
C ARG A 486 -10.67 15.60 -17.49
N ALA A 487 -10.08 16.39 -18.38
CA ALA A 487 -10.33 17.82 -18.51
C ALA A 487 -11.67 18.16 -19.20
N THR A 488 -12.15 17.31 -20.11
CA THR A 488 -13.35 17.56 -20.91
C THR A 488 -14.46 16.54 -20.66
N LEU A 489 -14.15 15.37 -20.10
CA LEU A 489 -15.11 14.29 -19.93
C LEU A 489 -16.19 14.69 -18.92
N ARG A 490 -17.42 14.76 -19.42
CA ARG A 490 -18.58 15.16 -18.64
C ARG A 490 -19.55 14.02 -18.38
N ARG A 491 -19.77 13.15 -19.35
CA ARG A 491 -20.69 12.01 -19.20
C ARG A 491 -20.11 10.71 -19.74
N VAL A 492 -20.47 9.60 -19.09
CA VAL A 492 -20.19 8.26 -19.58
C VAL A 492 -21.48 7.47 -19.59
N TYR A 493 -21.80 6.89 -20.73
CA TYR A 493 -22.97 6.06 -20.94
C TYR A 493 -22.56 4.59 -21.00
N THR A 494 -23.31 3.73 -20.32
CA THR A 494 -23.16 2.28 -20.41
C THR A 494 -24.54 1.63 -20.44
N ALA A 495 -24.62 0.42 -20.98
CA ALA A 495 -25.87 -0.33 -21.03
C ALA A 495 -25.68 -1.74 -20.49
N VAL A 496 -26.63 -2.19 -19.68
CA VAL A 496 -26.63 -3.53 -19.06
C VAL A 496 -27.98 -4.20 -19.26
N ILE A 497 -27.99 -5.53 -19.31
CA ILE A 497 -29.21 -6.32 -19.48
C ILE A 497 -29.88 -6.57 -18.12
N ASP A 498 -29.09 -6.93 -17.10
CA ASP A 498 -29.57 -7.24 -15.75
C ASP A 498 -29.24 -6.09 -14.79
N TRP A 499 -30.07 -5.05 -14.82
CA TRP A 499 -29.91 -3.90 -13.92
C TRP A 499 -29.99 -4.28 -12.44
N PRO A 500 -30.93 -5.12 -11.96
CA PRO A 500 -30.91 -5.56 -10.56
C PRO A 500 -29.56 -6.15 -10.11
N ALA A 501 -28.86 -6.89 -10.98
CA ALA A 501 -27.53 -7.39 -10.68
C ALA A 501 -26.43 -6.32 -10.75
N ALA A 502 -26.50 -5.41 -11.74
CA ALA A 502 -25.45 -4.42 -11.99
C ALA A 502 -25.57 -3.13 -11.14
N ALA A 503 -26.78 -2.75 -10.74
CA ALA A 503 -27.08 -1.48 -10.08
C ALA A 503 -26.27 -1.23 -8.80
N PRO A 504 -26.04 -2.20 -7.89
CA PRO A 504 -25.25 -1.96 -6.67
C PRO A 504 -23.83 -1.46 -6.97
N VAL A 505 -23.19 -2.01 -8.01
CA VAL A 505 -21.84 -1.61 -8.43
C VAL A 505 -21.89 -0.30 -9.21
N LEU A 506 -22.80 -0.19 -10.18
CA LEU A 506 -22.92 0.99 -11.03
C LEU A 506 -23.26 2.26 -10.23
N ARG A 507 -24.15 2.18 -9.24
CA ARG A 507 -24.49 3.31 -8.37
C ARG A 507 -23.32 3.78 -7.51
N VAL A 508 -22.51 2.85 -6.97
CA VAL A 508 -21.27 3.21 -6.26
C VAL A 508 -20.31 3.96 -7.18
N MET A 509 -20.28 3.57 -8.46
CA MET A 509 -19.50 4.20 -9.51
C MET A 509 -20.15 5.47 -10.08
N GLY A 510 -21.26 5.94 -9.48
CA GLY A 510 -21.97 7.17 -9.82
C GLY A 510 -22.86 7.09 -11.06
N PHE A 511 -23.16 5.88 -11.55
CA PHE A 511 -24.10 5.70 -12.65
C PHE A 511 -25.53 5.60 -12.13
N ASP A 512 -26.42 6.37 -12.75
CA ASP A 512 -27.86 6.31 -12.54
C ASP A 512 -28.58 5.76 -13.77
N LEU A 513 -29.73 5.13 -13.53
CA LEU A 513 -30.63 4.68 -14.58
C LEU A 513 -31.15 5.89 -15.34
N LEU A 514 -30.97 5.90 -16.66
CA LEU A 514 -31.48 6.94 -17.54
C LEU A 514 -32.81 6.51 -18.16
N THR A 515 -32.82 5.39 -18.89
CA THR A 515 -34.01 4.86 -19.55
C THR A 515 -33.83 3.38 -19.90
N GLU A 516 -34.92 2.72 -20.28
CA GLU A 516 -34.90 1.37 -20.84
C GLU A 516 -35.02 1.39 -22.35
N VAL A 517 -34.18 0.60 -23.02
CA VAL A 517 -34.10 0.54 -24.48
C VAL A 517 -34.24 -0.90 -24.95
N GLY A 518 -35.15 -1.16 -25.88
CA GLY A 518 -35.29 -2.46 -26.53
C GLY A 518 -34.22 -2.68 -27.59
N VAL A 519 -33.48 -3.78 -27.51
CA VAL A 519 -32.52 -4.21 -28.53
C VAL A 519 -32.83 -5.66 -28.89
N GLY A 520 -33.47 -5.87 -30.05
CA GLY A 520 -34.01 -7.17 -30.42
C GLY A 520 -35.10 -7.62 -29.44
N GLU A 521 -34.94 -8.81 -28.86
CA GLU A 521 -35.88 -9.37 -27.89
C GLU A 521 -35.56 -8.99 -26.43
N ARG A 522 -34.45 -8.28 -26.20
CA ARG A 522 -33.98 -7.94 -24.85
C ARG A 522 -34.23 -6.47 -24.52
N ARG A 523 -34.52 -6.20 -23.25
CA ARG A 523 -34.51 -4.85 -22.70
C ARG A 523 -33.15 -4.60 -22.07
N HIS A 524 -32.56 -3.46 -22.40
CA HIS A 524 -31.35 -2.94 -21.79
C HIS A 524 -31.69 -1.73 -20.95
N VAL A 525 -31.02 -1.59 -19.81
CA VAL A 525 -31.02 -0.34 -19.05
C VAL A 525 -29.84 0.49 -19.51
N LEU A 526 -30.12 1.65 -20.08
CA LEU A 526 -29.13 2.68 -20.34
C LEU A 526 -28.88 3.44 -19.04
N ALA A 527 -27.63 3.51 -18.62
CA ALA A 527 -27.19 4.21 -17.43
C ALA A 527 -26.17 5.30 -17.78
N CYS A 528 -26.20 6.39 -17.03
CA CYS A 528 -25.34 7.55 -17.24
C CYS A 528 -24.62 7.89 -15.94
N LEU A 529 -23.30 8.06 -16.03
CA LEU A 529 -22.49 8.75 -15.04
C LEU A 529 -22.30 10.18 -15.53
N ASP A 530 -22.80 11.16 -14.78
CA ASP A 530 -22.48 12.57 -14.99
C ASP A 530 -21.43 13.03 -13.95
N PHE A 531 -20.26 13.43 -14.43
CA PHE A 531 -19.15 13.89 -13.59
C PHE A 531 -19.39 15.24 -12.94
N GLY A 532 -20.41 16.00 -13.33
CA GLY A 532 -20.65 17.31 -12.79
C GLY A 532 -19.58 18.34 -13.19
N PRO A 533 -19.68 19.57 -12.65
CA PRO A 533 -18.65 20.60 -12.83
C PRO A 533 -17.29 20.12 -12.30
N GLY A 534 -16.22 20.51 -13.00
CA GLY A 534 -14.85 20.11 -12.67
C GLY A 534 -14.47 18.68 -13.10
N GLY A 535 -15.35 17.99 -13.83
CA GLY A 535 -15.04 16.73 -14.51
C GLY A 535 -14.62 15.61 -13.57
N VAL A 536 -13.72 14.75 -14.07
CA VAL A 536 -13.31 13.52 -13.38
C VAL A 536 -12.65 13.79 -12.04
N ASP A 537 -11.76 14.80 -11.97
CA ASP A 537 -11.02 15.12 -10.74
C ASP A 537 -11.96 15.60 -9.63
N ALA A 538 -12.88 16.51 -9.96
CA ALA A 538 -13.89 16.98 -9.00
C ALA A 538 -14.81 15.85 -8.52
N TRP A 539 -15.15 14.90 -9.41
CA TRP A 539 -15.91 13.73 -9.02
C TRP A 539 -15.16 12.81 -8.06
N ILE A 540 -13.87 12.52 -8.30
CA ILE A 540 -13.03 11.75 -7.38
C ILE A 540 -12.96 12.47 -6.02
N GLY A 541 -12.70 13.78 -6.03
CA GLY A 541 -12.63 14.58 -4.81
C GLY A 541 -13.94 14.59 -4.02
N ARG A 542 -15.11 14.65 -4.69
CA ARG A 542 -16.41 14.54 -4.01
C ARG A 542 -16.59 13.18 -3.34
N HIS A 543 -16.12 12.08 -3.93
CA HIS A 543 -16.13 10.77 -3.26
C HIS A 543 -15.27 10.77 -2.00
N VAL A 544 -14.04 11.28 -2.09
CA VAL A 544 -13.15 11.39 -0.92
C VAL A 544 -13.81 12.20 0.20
N LEU A 545 -14.41 13.34 -0.13
CA LEU A 545 -15.09 14.21 0.84
C LEU A 545 -16.36 13.55 1.42
N ALA A 546 -17.14 12.86 0.60
CA ALA A 546 -18.35 12.17 1.03
C ALA A 546 -18.04 11.01 2.00
N GLU A 547 -16.96 10.26 1.74
CA GLU A 547 -16.46 9.22 2.65
C GLU A 547 -16.08 9.78 4.03
N GLN A 548 -15.61 11.04 4.10
CA GLN A 548 -15.20 11.65 5.37
C GLN A 548 -16.34 12.27 6.18
N ALA A 549 -17.45 12.62 5.52
CA ALA A 549 -18.57 13.32 6.16
C ALA A 549 -19.26 12.48 7.27
N GLY A 550 -19.01 11.16 7.31
CA GLY A 550 -19.74 10.24 8.18
C GLY A 550 -21.25 10.26 7.89
N PRO A 551 -22.07 9.49 8.61
CA PRO A 551 -23.51 9.74 8.61
C PRO A 551 -23.74 11.12 9.23
N VAL A 552 -24.11 12.09 8.39
CA VAL A 552 -24.43 13.47 8.80
C VAL A 552 -25.67 13.43 9.69
N GLY A 553 -25.48 13.61 11.00
CA GLY A 553 -26.55 13.58 11.99
C GLY A 553 -27.05 12.16 12.27
N GLY A 554 -27.64 11.96 13.45
CA GLY A 554 -28.20 10.68 13.91
C GLY A 554 -29.41 10.17 13.12
N ARG A 555 -29.35 10.18 11.80
CA ARG A 555 -30.11 9.29 10.91
C ARG A 555 -29.09 8.48 10.12
N PRO A 556 -29.13 7.15 10.20
CA PRO A 556 -28.52 6.31 9.17
C PRO A 556 -28.94 6.85 7.80
N LEU A 557 -28.06 6.75 6.79
CA LEU A 557 -28.54 6.74 5.40
C LEU A 557 -29.78 5.86 5.38
N PRO A 558 -30.93 6.33 4.85
CA PRO A 558 -32.10 5.49 4.83
C PRO A 558 -31.68 4.17 4.20
N PRO A 559 -31.96 3.02 4.84
CA PRO A 559 -31.90 1.78 4.10
C PRO A 559 -32.71 2.03 2.82
N VAL A 560 -32.15 1.65 1.68
CA VAL A 560 -32.88 1.65 0.40
C VAL A 560 -34.27 1.12 0.74
N GLU A 561 -35.30 1.97 0.63
CA GLU A 561 -36.64 1.60 1.06
C GLU A 561 -37.04 0.39 0.23
N HIS A 562 -36.98 -0.79 0.83
CA HIS A 562 -37.59 -1.98 0.31
C HIS A 562 -39.10 -1.74 0.37
N ALA A 563 -39.64 -1.15 -0.69
CA ALA A 563 -41.03 -1.33 -1.03
C ALA A 563 -41.20 -2.79 -1.44
N ASP A 564 -41.40 -3.66 -0.44
CA ASP A 564 -42.31 -4.81 -0.49
C ASP A 564 -42.37 -5.46 0.88
N ARG A 565 -43.38 -5.04 1.66
CA ARG A 565 -43.86 -5.78 2.82
C ARG A 565 -44.81 -6.86 2.30
N ASP A 566 -44.27 -7.99 1.86
CA ASP A 566 -44.94 -9.31 1.77
C ASP A 566 -44.01 -10.37 1.11
N ALA A 567 -42.82 -10.62 1.69
CA ALA A 567 -41.91 -11.65 1.18
C ALA A 567 -41.74 -12.83 2.14
N ASP A 568 -42.00 -14.02 1.58
CA ASP A 568 -41.94 -15.37 2.15
C ASP A 568 -40.56 -15.70 2.80
N PRO A 569 -40.49 -16.28 4.02
CA PRO A 569 -39.24 -16.67 4.69
C PRO A 569 -38.37 -17.70 3.93
N GLY A 570 -38.80 -18.17 2.76
CA GLY A 570 -38.06 -19.09 1.89
C GLY A 570 -37.05 -18.46 0.90
N VAL A 571 -37.05 -17.14 0.69
CA VAL A 571 -36.24 -16.47 -0.35
C VAL A 571 -35.11 -15.63 0.26
N ILE A 572 -33.85 -15.96 -0.06
CA ILE A 572 -32.67 -15.19 0.38
C ILE A 572 -32.47 -13.99 -0.55
N PRO A 573 -32.20 -12.77 -0.04
CA PRO A 573 -32.04 -11.57 -0.88
C PRO A 573 -30.84 -11.66 -1.84
N ALA A 574 -31.02 -11.14 -3.06
CA ALA A 574 -29.96 -11.01 -4.08
C ALA A 574 -28.74 -10.16 -3.65
N ALA A 575 -28.81 -9.51 -2.49
CA ALA A 575 -27.78 -8.64 -1.91
C ALA A 575 -26.49 -9.37 -1.48
N ASN A 576 -26.47 -10.70 -1.39
CA ASN A 576 -25.28 -11.46 -0.98
C ASN A 576 -24.34 -11.86 -2.12
N ARG A 577 -24.72 -11.66 -3.39
CA ARG A 577 -23.85 -11.95 -4.56
C ARG A 577 -22.60 -11.07 -4.63
N PRO A 578 -22.65 -9.74 -4.39
CA PRO A 578 -21.45 -8.89 -4.35
C PRO A 578 -20.47 -9.27 -3.22
N ALA A 579 -20.98 -9.80 -2.12
CA ALA A 579 -20.18 -10.21 -0.95
C ALA A 579 -19.37 -11.50 -1.20
N VAL A 580 -19.77 -12.34 -2.15
CA VAL A 580 -18.99 -13.53 -2.55
C VAL A 580 -17.70 -13.13 -3.27
N PHE A 581 -17.71 -12.03 -4.02
CA PHE A 581 -16.53 -11.51 -4.72
C PHE A 581 -15.60 -10.68 -3.83
N SER A 582 -16.00 -10.34 -2.61
CA SER A 582 -15.12 -9.77 -1.58
C SER A 582 -14.43 -10.84 -0.73
N LEU A 583 -14.80 -12.13 -0.90
CA LEU A 583 -14.08 -13.25 -0.31
C LEU A 583 -12.69 -13.41 -0.95
N THR A 584 -11.73 -13.82 -0.14
CA THR A 584 -10.39 -14.19 -0.63
C THR A 584 -10.48 -15.44 -1.51
N ALA A 585 -9.49 -15.65 -2.40
CA ALA A 585 -9.46 -16.83 -3.27
C ALA A 585 -9.65 -18.15 -2.49
N ARG A 586 -9.02 -18.26 -1.31
CA ARG A 586 -9.15 -19.42 -0.43
C ARG A 586 -10.54 -19.57 0.19
N GLU A 587 -11.20 -18.48 0.51
CA GLU A 587 -12.58 -18.50 1.02
C GLU A 587 -13.59 -18.84 -0.08
N GLN A 588 -13.34 -18.45 -1.33
CA GLN A 588 -14.15 -18.87 -2.47
C GLN A 588 -14.02 -20.36 -2.75
N GLU A 589 -12.80 -20.90 -2.68
CA GLU A 589 -12.54 -22.34 -2.82
C GLU A 589 -13.21 -23.16 -1.71
N VAL A 590 -13.10 -22.72 -0.45
CA VAL A 590 -13.81 -23.34 0.69
C VAL A 590 -15.33 -23.24 0.51
N LEU A 591 -15.85 -22.10 0.05
CA LEU A 591 -17.27 -21.89 -0.19
C LEU A 591 -17.80 -22.79 -1.33
N THR A 592 -16.99 -23.01 -2.37
CA THR A 592 -17.31 -23.88 -3.51
C THR A 592 -17.44 -25.33 -3.06
N LEU A 593 -16.40 -25.86 -2.42
CA LEU A 593 -16.41 -27.23 -1.87
C LEU A 593 -17.49 -27.40 -0.77
N LEU A 594 -17.79 -26.34 -0.01
CA LEU A 594 -18.88 -26.33 0.96
C LEU A 594 -20.24 -26.50 0.28
N ALA A 595 -20.42 -25.83 -0.86
CA ALA A 595 -21.64 -25.88 -1.67
C ALA A 595 -21.81 -27.21 -2.42
N GLU A 596 -20.70 -27.89 -2.74
CA GLU A 596 -20.68 -29.28 -3.24
C GLU A 596 -20.99 -30.33 -2.16
N GLY A 597 -21.15 -29.91 -0.90
CA GLY A 597 -21.64 -30.74 0.20
C GLY A 597 -20.57 -31.33 1.12
N LEU A 598 -19.29 -30.95 0.96
CA LEU A 598 -18.19 -31.52 1.77
C LEU A 598 -18.24 -31.04 3.22
N THR A 599 -18.28 -31.95 4.19
CA THR A 599 -18.19 -31.61 5.62
C THR A 599 -16.88 -30.89 5.95
N ASN A 600 -16.80 -30.18 7.09
CA ASN A 600 -15.59 -29.43 7.43
C ASN A 600 -14.33 -30.32 7.59
N ALA A 601 -14.52 -31.60 7.95
CA ALA A 601 -13.45 -32.60 7.95
C ALA A 601 -13.00 -33.01 6.53
N GLN A 602 -13.94 -33.11 5.58
CA GLN A 602 -13.64 -33.40 4.18
C GLN A 602 -13.04 -32.19 3.46
N LEU A 603 -13.55 -30.98 3.73
CA LEU A 603 -12.94 -29.72 3.30
C LEU A 603 -11.49 -29.63 3.77
N ALA A 604 -11.23 -30.00 5.03
CA ALA A 604 -9.89 -30.00 5.59
C ALA A 604 -8.96 -30.99 4.89
N ALA A 605 -9.44 -32.20 4.61
CA ALA A 605 -8.69 -33.22 3.87
C ALA A 605 -8.39 -32.79 2.42
N GLU A 606 -9.41 -32.30 1.69
CA GLU A 606 -9.28 -31.89 0.28
C GLU A 606 -8.34 -30.70 0.11
N LEU A 607 -8.40 -29.76 1.05
CA LEU A 607 -7.62 -28.54 1.03
C LEU A 607 -6.27 -28.66 1.75
N PHE A 608 -5.92 -29.84 2.27
CA PHE A 608 -4.71 -30.10 3.06
C PHE A 608 -4.52 -29.11 4.25
N ILE A 609 -5.61 -28.83 4.99
CA ILE A 609 -5.60 -27.96 6.18
C ILE A 609 -6.20 -28.69 7.40
N SER A 610 -6.07 -28.13 8.61
CA SER A 610 -6.73 -28.71 9.80
C SER A 610 -8.25 -28.47 9.78
N GLU A 611 -9.04 -29.38 10.36
CA GLU A 611 -10.50 -29.22 10.50
C GLU A 611 -10.87 -27.93 11.26
N ARG A 612 -10.05 -27.53 12.24
CA ARG A 612 -10.20 -26.25 12.93
C ARG A 612 -10.03 -25.05 12.00
N THR A 613 -9.11 -25.14 11.04
CA THR A 613 -8.89 -24.11 10.01
C THR A 613 -10.06 -24.06 9.03
N ALA A 614 -10.59 -25.21 8.61
CA ALA A 614 -11.79 -25.28 7.76
C ALA A 614 -13.01 -24.65 8.47
N ASN A 615 -13.25 -24.98 9.74
CA ASN A 615 -14.29 -24.36 10.57
C ASN A 615 -14.17 -22.82 10.60
N ARG A 616 -12.93 -22.30 10.75
CA ARG A 616 -12.67 -20.86 10.77
C ARG A 616 -12.96 -20.20 9.42
N HIS A 617 -12.56 -20.81 8.31
CA HIS A 617 -12.91 -20.29 6.98
C HIS A 617 -14.42 -20.24 6.78
N VAL A 618 -15.15 -21.30 7.17
CA VAL A 618 -16.61 -21.36 7.06
C VAL A 618 -17.29 -20.27 7.92
N SER A 619 -16.83 -20.04 9.15
CA SER A 619 -17.34 -18.93 9.98
C SER A 619 -17.05 -17.56 9.38
N ASN A 620 -15.85 -17.33 8.87
CA ASN A 620 -15.49 -16.05 8.23
C ASN A 620 -16.32 -15.80 6.97
N ILE A 621 -16.56 -16.85 6.18
CA ILE A 621 -17.45 -16.82 5.02
C ILE A 621 -18.86 -16.43 5.46
N TYR A 622 -19.39 -17.01 6.54
CA TYR A 622 -20.72 -16.64 7.05
C TYR A 622 -20.80 -15.17 7.44
N THR A 623 -19.80 -14.67 8.18
CA THR A 623 -19.75 -13.26 8.58
C THR A 623 -19.64 -12.34 7.38
N LYS A 624 -18.76 -12.65 6.42
CA LYS A 624 -18.54 -11.81 5.23
C LYS A 624 -19.74 -11.83 4.27
N LEU A 625 -20.44 -12.95 4.18
CA LEU A 625 -21.65 -13.08 3.37
C LEU A 625 -22.92 -12.65 4.11
N GLY A 626 -22.85 -12.29 5.40
CA GLY A 626 -24.05 -11.98 6.19
C GLY A 626 -25.06 -13.13 6.28
N VAL A 627 -24.60 -14.39 6.24
CA VAL A 627 -25.44 -15.59 6.34
C VAL A 627 -25.22 -16.31 7.68
N HIS A 628 -26.19 -17.10 8.12
CA HIS A 628 -26.18 -17.69 9.46
C HIS A 628 -26.00 -19.21 9.49
N ASN A 629 -26.09 -19.88 8.34
CA ASN A 629 -25.91 -21.32 8.28
C ASN A 629 -25.34 -21.80 6.94
N ARG A 630 -24.91 -23.06 6.95
CA ARG A 630 -24.26 -23.74 5.82
C ARG A 630 -25.13 -23.78 4.57
N THR A 631 -26.42 -24.02 4.72
CA THR A 631 -27.36 -24.08 3.61
C THR A 631 -27.50 -22.72 2.93
N GLN A 632 -27.51 -21.63 3.71
CA GLN A 632 -27.54 -20.27 3.17
C GLN A 632 -26.23 -19.92 2.45
N ALA A 633 -25.07 -20.32 3.01
CA ALA A 633 -23.78 -20.14 2.33
C ALA A 633 -23.67 -20.95 1.03
N ALA A 634 -24.07 -22.22 1.05
CA ALA A 634 -24.10 -23.07 -0.15
C ALA A 634 -25.00 -22.47 -1.24
N ARG A 635 -26.19 -21.97 -0.86
CA ARG A 635 -27.08 -21.26 -1.79
C ARG A 635 -26.47 -19.95 -2.31
N ALA A 636 -25.72 -19.21 -1.49
CA ALA A 636 -25.01 -18.02 -1.94
C ALA A 636 -23.91 -18.36 -2.97
N ALA A 637 -23.21 -19.48 -2.79
CA ALA A 637 -22.22 -19.97 -3.74
C ALA A 637 -22.85 -20.36 -5.09
N VAL A 638 -23.95 -21.13 -5.06
CA VAL A 638 -24.72 -21.51 -6.25
C VAL A 638 -25.28 -20.26 -6.94
N ALA A 639 -25.83 -19.32 -6.16
CA ALA A 639 -26.35 -18.07 -6.70
C ALA A 639 -25.25 -17.21 -7.34
N ALA A 640 -24.01 -17.28 -6.86
CA ALA A 640 -22.85 -16.58 -7.42
C ALA A 640 -22.15 -17.35 -8.56
N GLY A 641 -22.63 -18.53 -8.94
CA GLY A 641 -22.07 -19.33 -10.04
C GLY A 641 -20.72 -19.98 -9.72
N LEU A 642 -20.40 -20.17 -8.43
CA LEU A 642 -19.15 -20.81 -8.01
C LEU A 642 -19.15 -22.34 -8.16
N THR A 643 -20.33 -22.96 -8.23
CA THR A 643 -20.51 -24.41 -8.43
C THR A 643 -21.14 -24.67 -9.80
N GLY A 644 -20.73 -25.76 -10.45
CA GLY A 644 -21.17 -26.15 -11.80
C GLY A 644 -22.65 -26.47 -11.96
#